data_AF-A0A8J4GMF5-F1
#
_entry.id   AF-A0A8J4GMF5-F1
#
_cell.length_a   1.000
_cell.length_b   1.000
_cell.length_c   1.000
_cell.angle_alpha   90.00
_cell.angle_beta   90.00
_cell.angle_gamma   90.00
#
_symmetry.space_group_name_H-M   'P 1'
#
loop_
_entity.id
_entity.type
_entity.pdbx_description
1 polymer ?
#
loop_
_entity_poly.entity_id
_entity_poly.type
_entity_poly.pdbx_seq_one_letter_code
_entity_poly.pdbx_strand_id
1 'polypeptide(L)'
;MQGLDGKRLLGATMVLALLRAICAYYVPGTYPAEFKVGEVLEVHASSLTSFDTELPFDYYSVPFCKPAEGVKRIANTANPGTILEGIRIENSPYNFTMKIKQTGRLACPTGSYGPLTVKEVKMLKRLIDQHYRVNLILDNLPVTVYDLLNENNEFLRPGFEVGYKVGEKYYLNNHLVFNILVYQTHGEYTAARKQYVKSVSVDGIDRHHRRMLQAGAEKSGASGARAHRRRAQAEYDVYEFDDGYYYDELVDMAALGLDPAYYMVVGFEVSPCSIQRKAGADVEAIVCGVDGDAHITPQEIKEGADIVYTYDVFWQDSKIKWASRWDAYLRMPGGKVHWFSIVNSLLVVLVMATIVAMILVRTIRRDLAKYESLMVDGGGSSGGVGDSRDEAGWKLVAGDVFRAPTNSAILAVQVGTGVQILATSLVTMVLATLGFLSPAARGALLTAGMLFFVLLAGLSGFVSVYVWGLMERSFNSWQAVCARVALYYPGINLLIFTVLNLVIVHTGSTGAVPLGMYFSLGCAWFLVATPLTFVGGMIAVRVPLLDWPVKTNQIPRHIPPPPLSANPTLLFLAAGVLPFGTMFIELYFAMTSLWLGYFYYLFGFVLLIGGLTCVINAEISVLCTYVQLCAEDYSWWWRSFYRGASVSLYIGLYALGFLVSSLSSLSGFIPVFIYICYMSLFVLAFYYAMGAVGFGASLWFVYSIFKAVKAD
;
A
#
# COMPACT_ATOMS: atom_id res chain seq x y z
N MET A 1 -37.65 31.81 -7.65
CA MET A 1 -36.44 31.14 -7.12
C MET A 1 -35.84 30.30 -8.24
N GLN A 2 -35.01 30.93 -9.08
CA GLN A 2 -34.24 30.28 -10.16
C GLN A 2 -32.78 30.65 -9.93
N GLY A 3 -31.87 29.68 -10.00
CA GLY A 3 -30.42 29.94 -9.92
C GLY A 3 -29.71 29.23 -8.77
N LEU A 4 -29.90 27.92 -8.60
CA LEU A 4 -28.90 27.08 -7.95
C LEU A 4 -28.14 26.33 -9.04
N ASP A 5 -26.91 26.78 -9.29
CA ASP A 5 -25.97 26.21 -10.25
C ASP A 5 -25.89 24.68 -10.10
N GLY A 6 -26.34 23.93 -11.10
CA GLY A 6 -26.27 22.46 -11.11
C GLY A 6 -24.85 21.91 -10.89
N LYS A 7 -23.82 22.73 -11.16
CA LYS A 7 -22.41 22.41 -10.88
C LYS A 7 -22.07 22.43 -9.39
N ARG A 8 -22.66 23.35 -8.61
CA ARG A 8 -22.50 23.40 -7.15
C ARG A 8 -23.27 22.26 -6.48
N LEU A 9 -24.42 21.88 -7.03
CA LEU A 9 -25.19 20.73 -6.55
C LEU A 9 -24.44 19.42 -6.81
N LEU A 10 -23.84 19.24 -8.00
CA LEU A 10 -23.04 18.05 -8.32
C LEU A 10 -21.74 17.96 -7.48
N GLY A 11 -21.07 19.10 -7.27
CA GLY A 11 -19.92 19.19 -6.38
C GLY A 11 -20.29 18.88 -4.92
N ALA A 12 -21.41 19.42 -4.45
CA ALA A 12 -21.92 19.16 -3.10
C ALA A 12 -22.36 17.71 -2.92
N THR A 13 -23.02 17.08 -3.91
CA THR A 13 -23.40 15.66 -3.83
C THR A 13 -22.19 14.73 -3.88
N MET A 14 -21.16 15.06 -4.66
CA MET A 14 -19.91 14.29 -4.68
C MET A 14 -19.13 14.43 -3.36
N VAL A 15 -19.08 15.63 -2.79
CA VAL A 15 -18.47 15.87 -1.47
C VAL A 15 -19.29 15.21 -0.34
N LEU A 16 -20.63 15.25 -0.39
CA LEU A 16 -21.48 14.52 0.55
C LEU A 16 -21.38 12.99 0.40
N ALA A 17 -21.18 12.49 -0.81
CA ALA A 17 -20.95 11.07 -1.06
C ALA A 17 -19.57 10.63 -0.50
N LEU A 18 -18.53 11.46 -0.68
CA LEU A 18 -17.22 11.26 -0.06
C LEU A 18 -17.30 11.34 1.48
N LEU A 19 -18.03 12.30 2.04
CA LEU A 19 -18.24 12.43 3.50
C LEU A 19 -19.07 11.29 4.08
N ARG A 20 -20.08 10.78 3.37
CA ARG A 20 -20.83 9.58 3.79
C ARG A 20 -19.99 8.30 3.72
N ALA A 21 -19.08 8.20 2.74
CA ALA A 21 -18.13 7.09 2.69
C ALA A 21 -17.17 7.11 3.89
N ILE A 22 -16.81 8.31 4.39
CA ILE A 22 -15.97 8.46 5.59
C ILE A 22 -16.71 8.01 6.87
N CYS A 23 -18.00 8.26 7.01
CA CYS A 23 -18.77 7.85 8.20
C CYS A 23 -19.11 6.35 8.27
N ALA A 24 -18.88 5.58 7.20
CA ALA A 24 -19.21 4.15 7.14
C ALA A 24 -17.98 3.23 7.24
N TYR A 25 -16.78 3.78 7.39
CA TYR A 25 -15.55 2.99 7.39
C TYR A 25 -15.16 2.58 8.83
N TYR A 26 -15.47 1.34 9.19
CA TYR A 26 -14.81 0.68 10.32
C TYR A 26 -13.34 0.49 9.96
N VAL A 27 -12.43 1.14 10.68
CA VAL A 27 -10.98 0.91 10.53
C VAL A 27 -10.61 -0.27 11.44
N PRO A 28 -10.32 -1.47 10.90
CA PRO A 28 -9.93 -2.61 11.73
C PRO A 28 -8.69 -2.27 12.56
N GLY A 29 -8.71 -2.64 13.85
CA GLY A 29 -7.60 -2.37 14.77
C GLY A 29 -7.55 -0.96 15.38
N THR A 30 -8.58 -0.11 15.18
CA THR A 30 -8.71 1.18 15.89
C THR A 30 -9.52 1.11 17.16
N TYR A 31 -10.39 0.10 17.30
CA TYR A 31 -11.17 -0.13 18.51
C TYR A 31 -10.63 -1.34 19.27
N PRO A 32 -10.26 -1.19 20.54
CA PRO A 32 -9.85 -2.32 21.36
C PRO A 32 -11.04 -3.21 21.69
N ALA A 33 -10.84 -4.52 21.58
CA ALA A 33 -11.77 -5.52 22.07
C ALA A 33 -11.30 -5.99 23.44
N GLU A 34 -12.19 -5.90 24.43
CA GLU A 34 -11.99 -6.47 25.76
C GLU A 34 -12.88 -7.69 25.89
N PHE A 35 -12.33 -8.72 26.53
CA PHE A 35 -13.02 -9.99 26.72
C PHE A 35 -13.06 -10.33 28.20
N LYS A 36 -14.16 -10.93 28.63
CA LYS A 36 -14.32 -11.44 30.00
C LYS A 36 -13.68 -12.82 30.13
N VAL A 37 -13.33 -13.20 31.36
CA VAL A 37 -12.95 -14.60 31.66
C VAL A 37 -14.08 -15.54 31.24
N GLY A 38 -13.74 -16.61 30.52
CA GLY A 38 -14.69 -17.60 30.01
C GLY A 38 -15.37 -17.23 28.68
N GLU A 39 -15.19 -16.00 28.19
CA GLU A 39 -15.70 -15.60 26.86
C GLU A 39 -14.99 -16.38 25.75
N VAL A 40 -15.74 -16.77 24.71
CA VAL A 40 -15.20 -17.52 23.57
C VAL A 40 -14.54 -16.55 22.59
N LEU A 41 -13.30 -16.86 22.23
CA LEU A 41 -12.51 -16.14 21.24
C LEU A 41 -12.44 -16.94 19.95
N GLU A 42 -12.87 -16.32 18.87
CA GLU A 42 -12.83 -16.91 17.54
C GLU A 42 -11.43 -16.75 16.93
N VAL A 43 -10.82 -17.87 16.55
CA VAL A 43 -9.61 -17.87 15.74
C VAL A 43 -10.00 -18.00 14.28
N HIS A 44 -9.34 -17.24 13.43
CA HIS A 44 -9.58 -17.28 11.99
C HIS A 44 -8.39 -17.88 11.27
N ALA A 45 -8.66 -18.66 10.23
CA ALA A 45 -7.67 -19.21 9.33
C ALA A 45 -7.50 -18.29 8.12
N SER A 46 -6.26 -18.06 7.72
CA SER A 46 -5.92 -17.31 6.52
C SER A 46 -5.29 -18.24 5.48
N SER A 47 -5.28 -17.80 4.21
CA SER A 47 -4.56 -18.51 3.13
C SER A 47 -3.16 -18.94 3.55
N LEU A 48 -2.76 -20.13 3.13
CA LEU A 48 -1.40 -20.66 3.26
C LEU A 48 -0.47 -19.86 2.37
N THR A 49 0.74 -19.57 2.86
CA THR A 49 1.74 -18.80 2.13
C THR A 49 3.08 -19.52 2.16
N SER A 50 3.89 -19.33 1.11
CA SER A 50 5.28 -19.78 1.07
C SER A 50 6.13 -18.68 0.44
N PHE A 51 7.31 -18.46 1.02
CA PHE A 51 8.30 -17.50 0.52
C PHE A 51 9.15 -18.07 -0.62
N ASP A 52 9.05 -19.39 -0.89
CA ASP A 52 9.75 -20.04 -1.99
C ASP A 52 8.91 -20.10 -3.27
N THR A 53 7.59 -19.91 -3.16
CA THR A 53 6.68 -19.95 -4.32
C THR A 53 5.88 -18.68 -4.53
N GLU A 54 5.68 -17.87 -3.48
CA GLU A 54 4.85 -16.66 -3.51
C GLU A 54 3.43 -16.88 -4.07
N LEU A 55 2.93 -18.11 -3.89
CA LEU A 55 1.62 -18.54 -4.37
C LEU A 55 0.75 -18.90 -3.16
N PRO A 56 -0.29 -18.10 -2.83
CA PRO A 56 -1.16 -18.45 -1.72
C PRO A 56 -2.10 -19.60 -2.10
N PHE A 57 -2.37 -20.48 -1.14
CA PHE A 57 -3.35 -21.56 -1.26
C PHE A 57 -4.41 -21.47 -0.18
N ASP A 58 -5.59 -22.05 -0.47
CA ASP A 58 -6.71 -21.99 0.45
C ASP A 58 -6.44 -22.89 1.66
N TYR A 59 -6.79 -22.46 2.87
CA TYR A 59 -6.54 -23.24 4.07
C TYR A 59 -7.22 -24.61 3.99
N TYR A 60 -8.52 -24.63 3.63
CA TYR A 60 -9.29 -25.87 3.49
C TYR A 60 -9.10 -26.61 2.15
N SER A 61 -8.17 -26.17 1.31
CA SER A 61 -7.72 -27.00 0.17
C SER A 61 -6.78 -28.12 0.59
N VAL A 62 -6.21 -28.01 1.79
CA VAL A 62 -5.34 -28.99 2.45
C VAL A 62 -6.17 -29.86 3.39
N PRO A 63 -5.77 -31.12 3.69
CA PRO A 63 -6.48 -32.02 4.61
C PRO A 63 -6.44 -31.56 6.08
N PHE A 64 -7.04 -30.40 6.36
CA PHE A 64 -7.27 -29.83 7.68
C PHE A 64 -8.72 -30.04 8.11
N CYS A 65 -8.93 -30.08 9.44
CA CYS A 65 -10.26 -30.19 10.03
C CYS A 65 -11.15 -29.01 9.64
N LYS A 66 -12.38 -29.27 9.22
CA LYS A 66 -13.40 -28.24 8.98
C LYS A 66 -14.20 -27.99 10.27
N PRO A 67 -14.62 -26.74 10.54
CA PRO A 67 -15.46 -26.41 11.68
C PRO A 67 -16.84 -27.05 11.54
N ALA A 68 -17.48 -27.38 12.68
CA ALA A 68 -18.78 -28.05 12.71
C ALA A 68 -19.89 -27.24 12.01
N GLU A 69 -19.80 -25.91 12.05
CA GLU A 69 -20.76 -24.99 11.42
C GLU A 69 -20.58 -24.83 9.90
N GLY A 70 -19.58 -25.51 9.32
CA GLY A 70 -19.16 -25.32 7.93
C GLY A 70 -18.24 -24.12 7.75
N VAL A 71 -17.56 -24.10 6.60
CA VAL A 71 -16.58 -23.06 6.24
C VAL A 71 -17.33 -21.80 5.80
N LYS A 72 -17.12 -20.70 6.52
CA LYS A 72 -17.71 -19.39 6.27
C LYS A 72 -16.60 -18.37 6.10
N ARG A 73 -16.71 -17.55 5.06
CA ARG A 73 -15.84 -16.37 4.87
C ARG A 73 -16.32 -15.23 5.73
N ILE A 74 -15.37 -14.51 6.32
CA ILE A 74 -15.68 -13.35 7.16
C ILE A 74 -15.98 -12.16 6.23
N ALA A 75 -17.25 -11.77 6.16
CA ALA A 75 -17.72 -10.78 5.19
C ALA A 75 -17.04 -9.41 5.33
N ASN A 76 -16.71 -9.00 6.56
CA ASN A 76 -16.16 -7.68 6.87
C ASN A 76 -14.65 -7.56 6.62
N THR A 77 -13.97 -8.64 6.22
CA THR A 77 -12.52 -8.62 5.97
C THR A 77 -12.18 -8.64 4.48
N ALA A 78 -13.17 -8.82 3.60
CA ALA A 78 -12.97 -8.85 2.16
C ALA A 78 -12.96 -7.42 1.58
N ASN A 79 -11.77 -6.92 1.29
CA ASN A 79 -11.58 -5.68 0.51
C ASN A 79 -10.83 -5.98 -0.80
N PRO A 80 -10.88 -5.08 -1.80
CA PRO A 80 -10.18 -5.27 -3.08
C PRO A 80 -8.71 -5.68 -2.92
N GLY A 81 -7.98 -5.09 -1.96
CA GLY A 81 -6.60 -5.42 -1.67
C GLY A 81 -6.41 -6.86 -1.22
N THR A 82 -7.19 -7.34 -0.24
CA THR A 82 -7.11 -8.75 0.21
C THR A 82 -7.41 -9.76 -0.89
N ILE A 83 -8.32 -9.41 -1.82
CA ILE A 83 -8.67 -10.26 -2.96
C ILE A 83 -7.49 -10.32 -3.95
N LEU A 84 -6.85 -9.18 -4.22
CA LEU A 84 -5.68 -9.12 -5.10
C LEU A 84 -4.43 -9.79 -4.51
N GLU A 85 -4.26 -9.72 -3.18
CA GLU A 85 -3.21 -10.42 -2.44
C GLU A 85 -3.48 -11.93 -2.32
N GLY A 86 -4.66 -12.42 -2.73
CA GLY A 86 -5.04 -13.84 -2.62
C GLY A 86 -5.30 -14.30 -1.18
N ILE A 87 -5.51 -13.35 -0.26
CA ILE A 87 -5.79 -13.59 1.14
C ILE A 87 -7.29 -13.88 1.32
N ARG A 88 -7.59 -15.06 1.86
CA ARG A 88 -8.92 -15.47 2.26
C ARG A 88 -8.92 -15.69 3.76
N ILE A 89 -9.85 -15.05 4.45
CA ILE A 89 -10.00 -15.19 5.90
C ILE A 89 -11.32 -15.93 6.16
N GLU A 90 -11.19 -17.06 6.83
CA GLU A 90 -12.26 -18.02 7.04
C GLU A 90 -12.30 -18.42 8.52
N ASN A 91 -13.47 -18.83 9.01
CA ASN A 91 -13.59 -19.37 10.37
C ASN A 91 -12.70 -20.60 10.53
N SER A 92 -12.09 -20.78 11.70
CA SER A 92 -11.26 -21.95 12.00
C SER A 92 -11.97 -22.90 12.99
N PRO A 93 -11.52 -24.16 13.12
CA PRO A 93 -12.05 -25.07 14.15
C PRO A 93 -11.50 -24.78 15.57
N TYR A 94 -10.61 -23.81 15.73
CA TYR A 94 -9.99 -23.48 17.01
C TYR A 94 -10.82 -22.42 17.74
N ASN A 95 -11.39 -22.79 18.89
CA ASN A 95 -12.17 -21.91 19.74
C ASN A 95 -11.51 -21.82 21.11
N PHE A 96 -11.03 -20.64 21.47
CA PHE A 96 -10.37 -20.42 22.75
C PHE A 96 -11.37 -19.90 23.77
N THR A 97 -11.17 -20.23 25.05
CA THR A 97 -11.94 -19.64 26.15
C THR A 97 -11.02 -18.78 26.99
N MET A 98 -11.33 -17.49 27.07
CA MET A 98 -10.47 -16.47 27.67
C MET A 98 -10.09 -16.84 29.11
N LYS A 99 -8.78 -16.84 29.42
CA LYS A 99 -8.19 -17.21 30.72
C LYS A 99 -8.48 -18.63 31.22
N ILE A 100 -9.09 -19.49 30.40
CA ILE A 100 -9.30 -20.91 30.73
C ILE A 100 -8.22 -21.73 30.03
N LYS A 101 -7.42 -22.47 30.81
CA LYS A 101 -6.43 -23.40 30.27
C LYS A 101 -7.16 -24.56 29.59
N GLN A 102 -6.82 -24.82 28.34
CA GLN A 102 -7.37 -25.93 27.56
C GLN A 102 -6.22 -26.84 27.14
N THR A 103 -6.30 -28.14 27.43
CA THR A 103 -5.27 -29.11 27.05
C THR A 103 -5.91 -30.30 26.36
N GLY A 104 -5.26 -30.81 25.32
CA GLY A 104 -5.68 -31.99 24.57
C GLY A 104 -6.99 -31.81 23.80
N ARG A 105 -7.36 -30.58 23.43
CA ARG A 105 -8.64 -30.35 22.73
C ARG A 105 -8.56 -30.84 21.29
N LEU A 106 -9.57 -31.56 20.84
CA LEU A 106 -9.72 -32.00 19.45
C LEU A 106 -10.19 -30.82 18.58
N ALA A 107 -9.53 -30.61 17.44
CA ALA A 107 -9.97 -29.62 16.46
C ALA A 107 -11.04 -30.17 15.50
N CYS A 108 -10.99 -31.46 15.18
CA CYS A 108 -11.98 -32.10 14.30
C CYS A 108 -13.26 -32.44 15.06
N PRO A 109 -14.46 -32.03 14.57
CA PRO A 109 -15.74 -32.42 15.18
C PRO A 109 -15.95 -33.95 15.21
N THR A 110 -15.44 -34.65 14.20
CA THR A 110 -15.49 -36.11 14.03
C THR A 110 -14.37 -36.84 14.79
N GLY A 111 -13.55 -36.14 15.57
CA GLY A 111 -12.39 -36.69 16.28
C GLY A 111 -11.12 -36.82 15.43
N SER A 112 -11.23 -37.14 14.15
CA SER A 112 -10.12 -37.13 13.19
C SER A 112 -10.55 -36.58 11.83
N TYR A 113 -9.56 -36.22 10.99
CA TYR A 113 -9.80 -35.85 9.59
C TYR A 113 -10.21 -37.06 8.76
N GLY A 114 -9.68 -38.24 9.07
CA GLY A 114 -9.82 -39.47 8.31
C GLY A 114 -8.52 -39.92 7.62
N PRO A 115 -8.55 -41.10 6.98
CA PRO A 115 -7.39 -41.67 6.31
C PRO A 115 -6.98 -40.85 5.08
N LEU A 116 -5.69 -40.50 5.00
CA LEU A 116 -5.15 -39.74 3.88
C LEU A 116 -5.17 -40.52 2.56
N THR A 117 -5.63 -39.88 1.51
CA THR A 117 -5.56 -40.37 0.13
C THR A 117 -4.17 -40.16 -0.49
N VAL A 118 -3.84 -40.93 -1.54
CA VAL A 118 -2.58 -40.77 -2.31
C VAL A 118 -2.36 -39.34 -2.80
N LYS A 119 -3.44 -38.67 -3.23
CA LYS A 119 -3.40 -37.29 -3.74
C LYS A 119 -3.05 -36.31 -2.62
N GLU A 120 -3.67 -36.45 -1.45
CA GLU A 120 -3.42 -35.60 -0.28
C GLU A 120 -2.00 -35.81 0.27
N VAL A 121 -1.52 -37.05 0.32
CA VAL A 121 -0.14 -37.36 0.72
C VAL A 121 0.85 -36.66 -0.21
N LYS A 122 0.67 -36.77 -1.53
CA LYS A 122 1.55 -36.11 -2.51
C LYS A 122 1.49 -34.59 -2.37
N MET A 123 0.30 -34.03 -2.12
CA MET A 123 0.11 -32.61 -1.91
C MET A 123 0.81 -32.12 -0.63
N LEU A 124 0.62 -32.78 0.51
CA LEU A 124 1.26 -32.43 1.77
C LEU A 124 2.79 -32.49 1.68
N LYS A 125 3.34 -33.54 1.05
CA LYS A 125 4.79 -33.65 0.80
C LYS A 125 5.30 -32.46 -0.01
N ARG A 126 4.60 -32.10 -1.09
CA ARG A 126 4.93 -30.92 -1.90
C ARG A 126 4.88 -29.62 -1.10
N LEU A 127 3.87 -29.45 -0.24
CA LEU A 127 3.74 -28.25 0.60
C LEU A 127 4.87 -28.14 1.62
N ILE A 128 5.31 -29.27 2.20
CA ILE A 128 6.45 -29.33 3.12
C ILE A 128 7.76 -29.03 2.39
N ASP A 129 8.00 -29.64 1.22
CA ASP A 129 9.20 -29.38 0.41
C ASP A 129 9.28 -27.92 -0.07
N GLN A 130 8.13 -27.24 -0.18
CA GLN A 130 8.02 -25.82 -0.57
C GLN A 130 7.83 -24.89 0.64
N HIS A 131 8.10 -25.35 1.86
CA HIS A 131 8.06 -24.54 3.10
C HIS A 131 6.76 -23.73 3.29
N TYR A 132 5.61 -24.31 2.95
CA TYR A 132 4.32 -23.65 3.19
C TYR A 132 4.04 -23.47 4.67
N ARG A 133 3.49 -22.31 5.00
CA ARG A 133 3.14 -21.89 6.34
C ARG A 133 1.64 -21.71 6.49
N VAL A 134 1.14 -22.15 7.64
CA VAL A 134 -0.22 -21.97 8.10
C VAL A 134 -0.34 -20.64 8.84
N ASN A 135 -1.25 -19.80 8.37
CA ASN A 135 -1.50 -18.48 8.93
C ASN A 135 -2.81 -18.48 9.72
N LEU A 136 -2.73 -18.24 11.04
CA LEU A 136 -3.89 -18.04 11.90
C LEU A 136 -3.95 -16.59 12.41
N ILE A 137 -5.14 -16.15 12.77
CA ILE A 137 -5.43 -14.79 13.22
C ILE A 137 -6.26 -14.84 14.50
N LEU A 138 -5.86 -14.04 15.49
CA LEU A 138 -6.62 -13.80 16.72
C LEU A 138 -6.64 -12.30 17.00
N ASP A 139 -7.82 -11.69 17.10
CA ASP A 139 -8.00 -10.24 17.32
C ASP A 139 -7.11 -9.35 16.40
N ASN A 140 -7.10 -9.69 15.11
CA ASN A 140 -6.27 -9.08 14.05
C ASN A 140 -4.75 -9.30 14.17
N LEU A 141 -4.26 -10.00 15.20
CA LEU A 141 -2.84 -10.36 15.32
C LEU A 141 -2.55 -11.66 14.56
N PRO A 142 -1.45 -11.72 13.80
CA PRO A 142 -0.99 -12.95 13.17
C PRO A 142 -0.35 -13.87 14.21
N VAL A 143 -0.52 -15.18 14.03
CA VAL A 143 0.22 -16.17 14.82
C VAL A 143 1.71 -16.14 14.47
N THR A 144 2.58 -16.37 15.45
CA THR A 144 4.03 -16.52 15.24
C THR A 144 4.60 -17.68 16.06
N VAL A 145 5.72 -18.26 15.62
CA VAL A 145 6.43 -19.33 16.35
C VAL A 145 7.51 -18.77 17.28
N TYR A 146 7.81 -17.48 17.16
CA TYR A 146 8.82 -16.81 17.97
C TYR A 146 8.21 -16.27 19.26
N ASP A 147 8.99 -16.33 20.33
CA ASP A 147 8.68 -15.66 21.60
C ASP A 147 8.70 -14.13 21.39
N LEU A 148 7.54 -13.49 21.59
CA LEU A 148 7.34 -12.05 21.42
C LEU A 148 7.95 -11.23 22.56
N LEU A 149 8.17 -11.85 23.72
CA LEU A 149 8.80 -11.20 24.88
C LEU A 149 10.33 -11.22 24.79
N ASN A 150 10.89 -12.14 24.00
CA ASN A 150 12.34 -12.21 23.78
C ASN A 150 12.81 -11.10 22.82
N GLU A 151 13.56 -10.13 23.35
CA GLU A 151 14.07 -8.99 22.59
C GLU A 151 15.18 -9.36 21.58
N ASN A 152 15.77 -10.56 21.68
CA ASN A 152 16.81 -11.03 20.75
C ASN A 152 16.24 -11.62 19.45
N ASN A 153 14.92 -11.82 19.35
CA ASN A 153 14.29 -12.33 18.14
C ASN A 153 14.20 -11.20 17.10
N GLU A 154 15.17 -11.15 16.20
CA GLU A 154 15.31 -10.04 15.25
C GLU A 154 14.35 -10.14 14.06
N PHE A 155 13.98 -11.34 13.59
CA PHE A 155 13.12 -11.47 12.41
C PHE A 155 11.89 -12.35 12.67
N LEU A 156 10.77 -11.69 13.01
CA LEU A 156 9.50 -12.39 13.11
C LEU A 156 8.88 -12.65 11.74
N ARG A 157 8.47 -13.89 11.52
CA ARG A 157 7.67 -14.32 10.37
C ARG A 157 6.28 -14.77 10.85
N PRO A 158 5.22 -14.45 10.10
CA PRO A 158 3.88 -14.95 10.41
C PRO A 158 3.77 -16.45 10.12
N GLY A 159 2.84 -17.08 10.83
CA GLY A 159 2.45 -18.46 10.62
C GLY A 159 3.49 -19.46 11.13
N PHE A 160 3.17 -20.74 10.97
CA PHE A 160 4.02 -21.88 11.30
C PHE A 160 4.06 -22.88 10.14
N GLU A 161 5.12 -23.68 10.02
CA GLU A 161 5.25 -24.62 8.89
C GLU A 161 4.22 -25.76 8.97
N VAL A 162 3.69 -26.18 7.82
CA VAL A 162 2.72 -27.30 7.73
C VAL A 162 3.31 -28.59 8.33
N GLY A 163 4.61 -28.80 8.17
CA GLY A 163 5.32 -29.98 8.64
C GLY A 163 6.80 -29.88 8.32
N TYR A 164 7.52 -30.98 8.52
CA TYR A 164 8.96 -31.03 8.30
C TYR A 164 9.38 -32.39 7.73
N LYS A 165 10.58 -32.44 7.14
CA LYS A 165 11.17 -33.64 6.57
C LYS A 165 12.42 -34.05 7.35
N VAL A 166 12.53 -35.33 7.72
CA VAL A 166 13.74 -35.90 8.34
C VAL A 166 14.13 -37.15 7.57
N GLY A 167 15.28 -37.09 6.89
CA GLY A 167 15.68 -38.14 5.94
C GLY A 167 14.66 -38.26 4.79
N GLU A 168 14.19 -39.47 4.52
CA GLU A 168 13.17 -39.75 3.48
C GLU A 168 11.72 -39.68 3.99
N LYS A 169 11.52 -39.37 5.28
CA LYS A 169 10.20 -39.35 5.91
C LYS A 169 9.70 -37.93 6.10
N TYR A 170 8.38 -37.79 5.93
CA TYR A 170 7.66 -36.53 6.05
C TYR A 170 6.73 -36.58 7.26
N TYR A 171 6.75 -35.54 8.08
CA TYR A 171 5.96 -35.44 9.30
C TYR A 171 5.08 -34.20 9.26
N LEU A 172 3.87 -34.32 9.80
CA LEU A 172 2.86 -33.26 9.82
C LEU A 172 2.79 -32.61 11.19
N ASN A 173 2.71 -31.28 11.25
CA ASN A 173 2.44 -30.56 12.49
C ASN A 173 0.92 -30.56 12.76
N ASN A 174 0.47 -31.53 13.57
CA ASN A 174 -0.94 -31.76 13.87
C ASN A 174 -1.31 -31.43 15.33
N HIS A 175 -0.33 -31.19 16.19
CA HIS A 175 -0.56 -30.71 17.55
C HIS A 175 -0.04 -29.27 17.70
N LEU A 176 -0.89 -28.36 18.14
CA LEU A 176 -0.56 -26.93 18.26
C LEU A 176 -0.67 -26.48 19.72
N VAL A 177 0.43 -25.97 20.27
CA VAL A 177 0.43 -25.37 21.60
C VAL A 177 0.38 -23.86 21.45
N PHE A 178 -0.77 -23.26 21.75
CA PHE A 178 -0.96 -21.82 21.70
C PHE A 178 -0.59 -21.16 23.03
N ASN A 179 0.22 -20.11 22.97
CA ASN A 179 0.48 -19.22 24.10
C ASN A 179 -0.08 -17.83 23.76
N ILE A 180 -1.04 -17.36 24.55
CA ILE A 180 -1.74 -16.10 24.30
C ILE A 180 -1.33 -15.09 25.37
N LEU A 181 -0.71 -14.00 24.92
CA LEU A 181 -0.34 -12.89 25.78
C LEU A 181 -1.55 -11.99 25.98
N VAL A 182 -1.92 -11.73 27.23
CA VAL A 182 -3.06 -10.89 27.61
C VAL A 182 -2.65 -9.73 28.50
N TYR A 183 -3.34 -8.61 28.34
CA TYR A 183 -3.23 -7.43 29.19
C TYR A 183 -4.53 -7.25 29.96
N GLN A 184 -4.45 -7.19 31.29
CA GLN A 184 -5.62 -6.98 32.14
C GLN A 184 -6.11 -5.54 32.06
N THR A 185 -7.42 -5.36 31.94
CA THR A 185 -8.11 -4.08 31.93
C THR A 185 -9.33 -4.10 32.86
N HIS A 186 -9.90 -2.92 33.12
CA HIS A 186 -11.04 -2.74 34.02
C HIS A 186 -12.37 -2.55 33.27
N GLY A 187 -12.45 -2.91 31.98
CA GLY A 187 -13.71 -2.84 31.21
C GLY A 187 -14.08 -1.45 30.69
N GLU A 188 -13.16 -0.48 30.81
CA GLU A 188 -13.37 0.92 30.46
C GLU A 188 -13.79 1.10 28.99
N TYR A 189 -13.19 0.30 28.09
CA TYR A 189 -13.44 0.41 26.65
C TYR A 189 -14.77 -0.23 26.25
N THR A 190 -15.15 -1.33 26.90
CA THR A 190 -16.46 -1.97 26.72
C THR A 190 -17.58 -1.05 27.21
N ALA A 191 -17.39 -0.41 28.36
CA ALA A 191 -18.34 0.57 28.89
C ALA A 191 -18.51 1.76 27.94
N ALA A 192 -17.40 2.33 27.45
CA ALA A 192 -17.42 3.42 26.47
C ALA A 192 -18.12 3.03 25.17
N ARG A 193 -17.88 1.81 24.65
CA ARG A 193 -18.54 1.30 23.44
C ARG A 193 -20.04 1.15 23.63
N LYS A 194 -20.49 0.59 24.76
CA LYS A 194 -21.92 0.46 25.08
C LYS A 194 -22.59 1.83 25.20
N GLN A 195 -21.92 2.80 25.83
CA GLN A 195 -22.42 4.17 25.93
C GLN A 195 -22.54 4.84 24.54
N TYR A 196 -21.57 4.64 23.66
CA TYR A 196 -21.63 5.14 22.28
C TYR A 196 -22.78 4.51 21.50
N VAL A 197 -22.91 3.19 21.50
CA VAL A 197 -24.02 2.49 20.79
C VAL A 197 -25.37 2.95 21.32
N LYS A 198 -25.51 3.12 22.64
CA LYS A 198 -26.72 3.65 23.27
C LYS A 198 -27.01 5.08 22.84
N SER A 199 -26.00 5.94 22.72
CA SER A 199 -26.17 7.32 22.23
C SER A 199 -26.63 7.36 20.77
N VAL A 200 -26.08 6.50 19.92
CA VAL A 200 -26.43 6.42 18.50
C VAL A 200 -27.83 5.83 18.29
N SER A 201 -28.21 4.82 19.08
CA SER A 201 -29.54 4.21 19.01
C SER A 201 -30.62 5.19 19.49
N VAL A 202 -30.37 5.92 20.58
CA VAL A 202 -31.27 6.96 21.10
C VAL A 202 -31.45 8.09 20.09
N ASP A 203 -30.39 8.57 19.44
CA ASP A 203 -30.48 9.58 18.38
C ASP A 203 -31.17 9.07 17.10
N GLY A 204 -31.11 7.77 16.84
CA GLY A 204 -31.83 7.11 15.74
C GLY A 204 -33.33 7.05 16.02
N ILE A 205 -33.70 6.63 17.24
CA ILE A 205 -35.08 6.54 17.72
C ILE A 205 -35.72 7.94 17.79
N ASP A 206 -35.02 8.93 18.33
CA ASP A 206 -35.54 10.30 18.46
C ASP A 206 -35.77 10.97 17.08
N ARG A 207 -34.91 10.69 16.10
CA ARG A 207 -35.13 11.14 14.70
C ARG A 207 -36.31 10.44 14.03
N HIS A 208 -36.49 9.14 14.27
CA HIS A 208 -37.63 8.40 13.74
C HIS A 208 -38.95 8.89 14.38
N HIS A 209 -38.94 9.11 15.70
CA HIS A 209 -40.07 9.63 16.46
C HIS A 209 -40.45 11.05 16.01
N ARG A 210 -39.48 11.94 15.78
CA ARG A 210 -39.74 13.29 15.22
C ARG A 210 -40.35 13.25 13.83
N ARG A 211 -39.93 12.32 12.96
CA ARG A 211 -40.53 12.14 11.62
C ARG A 211 -41.96 11.64 11.69
N MET A 212 -42.26 10.69 12.59
CA MET A 212 -43.61 10.17 12.79
C MET A 212 -44.55 11.26 13.33
N LEU A 213 -44.06 12.10 14.26
CA LEU A 213 -44.82 13.24 14.79
C LEU A 213 -45.07 14.31 13.71
N GLN A 214 -44.09 14.58 12.84
CA GLN A 214 -44.26 15.53 11.72
C GLN A 214 -45.23 15.00 10.65
N ALA A 215 -45.10 13.73 10.26
CA ALA A 215 -45.98 13.10 9.28
C ALA A 215 -47.43 12.93 9.77
N GLY A 216 -47.62 12.73 11.09
CA GLY A 216 -48.94 12.68 11.73
C GLY A 216 -49.57 14.07 11.90
N ALA A 217 -48.77 15.11 12.15
CA ALA A 217 -49.24 16.49 12.30
C ALA A 217 -49.73 17.11 10.97
N GLU A 218 -49.17 16.72 9.83
CA GLU A 218 -49.65 17.18 8.52
C GLU A 218 -51.00 16.55 8.11
N LYS A 219 -51.39 15.42 8.69
CA LYS A 219 -52.59 14.66 8.28
C LYS A 219 -53.75 14.68 9.27
N SER A 220 -53.56 15.17 10.50
CA SER A 220 -54.61 15.13 11.53
C SER A 220 -54.69 16.42 12.33
N GLY A 221 -55.90 17.00 12.41
CA GLY A 221 -56.20 18.16 13.25
C GLY A 221 -55.96 17.88 14.74
N ALA A 222 -55.94 18.94 15.55
CA ALA A 222 -55.43 18.99 16.92
C ALA A 222 -55.86 17.86 17.90
N SER A 223 -56.99 17.17 17.67
CA SER A 223 -57.41 16.02 18.48
C SER A 223 -56.71 14.71 18.13
N GLY A 224 -56.33 14.48 16.87
CA GLY A 224 -55.63 13.28 16.40
C GLY A 224 -54.17 13.21 16.87
N ALA A 225 -53.53 14.38 16.99
CA ALA A 225 -52.15 14.50 17.48
C ALA A 225 -51.97 13.96 18.90
N ARG A 226 -52.98 14.10 19.78
CA ARG A 226 -52.92 13.63 21.18
C ARG A 226 -53.02 12.11 21.29
N ALA A 227 -53.82 11.49 20.42
CA ALA A 227 -53.97 10.03 20.35
C ALA A 227 -52.72 9.36 19.77
N HIS A 228 -52.12 9.95 18.72
CA HIS A 228 -50.85 9.49 18.17
C HIS A 228 -49.70 9.59 19.16
N ARG A 229 -49.64 10.68 19.94
CA ARG A 229 -48.63 10.85 21.00
C ARG A 229 -48.71 9.75 22.07
N ARG A 230 -49.93 9.38 22.49
CA ARG A 230 -50.14 8.30 23.48
C ARG A 230 -49.77 6.93 22.93
N ARG A 231 -50.06 6.67 21.65
CA ARG A 231 -49.75 5.39 21.01
C ARG A 231 -48.24 5.20 20.78
N ALA A 232 -47.54 6.27 20.39
CA ALA A 232 -46.09 6.25 20.23
C ALA A 232 -45.34 6.14 21.56
N GLN A 233 -45.93 6.64 22.65
CA GLN A 233 -45.38 6.48 24.01
C GLN A 233 -45.55 5.05 24.53
N ALA A 234 -46.71 4.43 24.29
CA ALA A 234 -46.94 3.02 24.64
C ALA A 234 -46.05 2.05 23.84
N GLU A 235 -45.66 2.41 22.60
CA GLU A 235 -44.73 1.62 21.80
C GLU A 235 -43.27 1.78 22.27
N TYR A 236 -42.91 2.92 22.87
CA TYR A 236 -41.60 3.13 23.52
C TYR A 236 -41.45 2.24 24.77
N ASP A 237 -42.50 2.13 25.58
CA ASP A 237 -42.49 1.32 26.83
C ASP A 237 -42.44 -0.20 26.57
N VAL A 238 -42.83 -0.66 25.37
CA VAL A 238 -42.81 -2.10 25.01
C VAL A 238 -41.40 -2.58 24.62
N TYR A 239 -40.50 -1.69 24.17
CA TYR A 239 -39.13 -2.05 23.80
C TYR A 239 -38.12 -1.98 24.96
N GLU A 240 -38.53 -1.50 26.14
CA GLU A 240 -37.67 -1.47 27.34
C GLU A 240 -37.75 -2.78 28.17
N PHE A 241 -38.52 -3.77 27.70
CA PHE A 241 -38.83 -5.00 28.44
C PHE A 241 -38.30 -6.27 27.75
N ASP A 242 -36.98 -6.38 27.53
CA ASP A 242 -36.34 -7.70 27.30
C ASP A 242 -34.86 -7.81 27.74
N ASP A 243 -34.32 -6.81 28.46
CA ASP A 243 -32.92 -6.85 28.98
C ASP A 243 -32.83 -7.33 30.46
N GLY A 244 -33.95 -7.79 31.03
CA GLY A 244 -34.09 -8.09 32.47
C GLY A 244 -33.33 -9.32 32.97
N TYR A 245 -32.88 -10.22 32.09
CA TYR A 245 -32.20 -11.46 32.51
C TYR A 245 -30.69 -11.32 32.70
N TYR A 246 -30.09 -10.20 32.29
CA TYR A 246 -28.63 -9.99 32.37
C TYR A 246 -28.19 -9.13 33.57
N TYR A 247 -29.14 -8.54 34.30
CA TYR A 247 -28.87 -7.67 35.44
C TYR A 247 -28.61 -8.44 36.74
N ASP A 248 -29.19 -9.63 36.93
CA ASP A 248 -29.06 -10.35 38.20
C ASP A 248 -27.63 -10.89 38.44
N GLU A 249 -26.92 -11.39 37.42
CA GLU A 249 -25.52 -11.87 37.60
C GLU A 249 -24.50 -10.73 37.83
N LEU A 250 -24.79 -9.51 37.36
CA LEU A 250 -23.92 -8.34 37.58
C LEU A 250 -24.10 -7.74 38.98
N VAL A 251 -25.30 -7.86 39.57
CA VAL A 251 -25.61 -7.39 40.91
C VAL A 251 -24.98 -8.28 41.98
N ASP A 252 -24.92 -9.60 41.78
CA ASP A 252 -24.30 -10.53 42.73
C ASP A 252 -22.77 -10.40 42.83
N MET A 253 -22.08 -10.04 41.73
CA MET A 253 -20.62 -9.85 41.71
C MET A 253 -20.19 -8.48 42.28
N ALA A 254 -20.98 -7.42 42.02
CA ALA A 254 -20.77 -6.10 42.61
C ALA A 254 -21.01 -6.11 44.14
N ALA A 255 -21.93 -6.96 44.62
CA ALA A 255 -22.17 -7.16 46.06
C ALA A 255 -20.98 -7.80 46.81
N LEU A 256 -20.04 -8.43 46.08
CA LEU A 256 -18.82 -9.06 46.60
C LEU A 256 -17.55 -8.20 46.45
N GLY A 257 -17.64 -6.98 45.87
CA GLY A 257 -16.51 -6.06 45.73
C GLY A 257 -15.42 -6.51 44.74
N LEU A 258 -15.75 -7.43 43.82
CA LEU A 258 -14.84 -7.93 42.79
C LEU A 258 -15.29 -7.40 41.42
N ASP A 259 -14.60 -6.39 40.89
CA ASP A 259 -14.82 -5.97 39.50
C ASP A 259 -14.47 -7.13 38.55
N PRO A 260 -15.33 -7.49 37.58
CA PRO A 260 -15.00 -8.53 36.62
C PRO A 260 -13.78 -8.10 35.81
N ALA A 261 -12.67 -8.83 35.97
CA ALA A 261 -11.44 -8.54 35.23
C ALA A 261 -11.66 -8.76 33.73
N TYR A 262 -11.42 -7.72 32.94
CA TYR A 262 -11.41 -7.79 31.48
C TYR A 262 -9.97 -8.00 31.00
N TYR A 263 -9.83 -8.61 29.83
CA TYR A 263 -8.54 -8.89 29.22
C TYR A 263 -8.55 -8.51 27.76
N MET A 264 -7.44 -7.95 27.29
CA MET A 264 -7.18 -7.68 25.89
C MET A 264 -6.08 -8.61 25.39
N VAL A 265 -6.22 -9.11 24.16
CA VAL A 265 -5.17 -9.91 23.52
C VAL A 265 -4.07 -8.99 22.99
N VAL A 266 -2.83 -9.26 23.39
CA VAL A 266 -1.65 -8.44 23.01
C VAL A 266 -0.56 -9.24 22.31
N GLY A 267 -0.67 -10.57 22.24
CA GLY A 267 0.23 -11.43 21.50
C GLY A 267 -0.35 -12.80 21.25
N PHE A 268 0.07 -13.42 20.15
CA PHE A 268 -0.44 -14.70 19.70
C PHE A 268 0.70 -15.58 19.18
N GLU A 269 1.09 -16.56 20.00
CA GLU A 269 2.22 -17.45 19.76
C GLU A 269 1.74 -18.90 19.59
N VAL A 270 2.49 -19.69 18.81
CA VAL A 270 2.23 -21.12 18.62
C VAL A 270 3.53 -21.92 18.59
N SER A 271 3.55 -23.03 19.32
CA SER A 271 4.58 -24.07 19.19
C SER A 271 3.97 -25.28 18.47
N PRO A 272 4.31 -25.50 17.19
CA PRO A 272 3.79 -26.62 16.41
C PRO A 272 4.58 -27.91 16.66
N CYS A 273 3.89 -29.04 16.69
CA CYS A 273 4.48 -30.35 16.96
C CYS A 273 3.82 -31.45 16.15
N SER A 274 4.58 -32.51 15.89
CA SER A 274 4.08 -33.71 15.23
C SER A 274 3.88 -34.82 16.27
N ILE A 275 2.63 -35.28 16.44
CA ILE A 275 2.29 -36.32 17.41
C ILE A 275 1.34 -37.33 16.77
N GLN A 276 1.75 -38.59 16.71
CA GLN A 276 0.88 -39.67 16.25
C GLN A 276 -0.14 -40.01 17.34
N ARG A 277 -1.43 -39.89 17.02
CA ARG A 277 -2.54 -40.20 17.93
C ARG A 277 -3.56 -41.10 17.24
N LYS A 278 -4.22 -41.96 18.03
CA LYS A 278 -5.36 -42.75 17.55
C LYS A 278 -6.66 -41.99 17.82
N ALA A 279 -7.56 -41.98 16.85
CA ALA A 279 -8.88 -41.38 17.03
C ALA A 279 -9.63 -42.06 18.19
N GLY A 280 -10.18 -41.26 19.11
CA GLY A 280 -10.96 -41.75 20.25
C GLY A 280 -10.17 -42.26 21.46
N ALA A 281 -8.83 -42.21 21.43
CA ALA A 281 -8.02 -42.41 22.63
C ALA A 281 -7.99 -41.13 23.50
N ASP A 282 -7.86 -41.29 24.82
CA ASP A 282 -7.71 -40.16 25.72
C ASP A 282 -6.48 -39.32 25.33
N VAL A 283 -6.69 -38.01 25.18
CA VAL A 283 -5.64 -37.10 24.75
C VAL A 283 -4.81 -36.75 25.96
N GLU A 284 -3.70 -37.46 26.16
CA GLU A 284 -2.71 -37.10 27.18
C GLU A 284 -2.16 -35.69 26.94
N ALA A 285 -2.04 -34.92 28.03
CA ALA A 285 -1.48 -33.57 28.00
C ALA A 285 0.04 -33.69 27.75
N ILE A 286 0.46 -33.37 26.52
CA ILE A 286 1.86 -33.43 26.11
C ILE A 286 2.33 -32.00 25.86
N VAL A 287 3.37 -31.59 26.56
CA VAL A 287 4.02 -30.29 26.33
C VAL A 287 5.14 -30.47 25.32
N CYS A 288 5.11 -29.69 24.24
CA CYS A 288 6.21 -29.68 23.28
C CYS A 288 7.36 -28.80 23.80
N GLY A 289 8.56 -29.37 23.95
CA GLY A 289 9.72 -28.63 24.46
C GLY A 289 10.95 -29.52 24.66
N VAL A 290 12.12 -28.88 24.76
CA VAL A 290 13.48 -29.45 24.62
C VAL A 290 13.86 -30.49 25.70
N ASP A 291 13.09 -30.59 26.78
CA ASP A 291 13.25 -31.63 27.81
C ASP A 291 12.30 -32.82 27.61
N GLY A 292 11.95 -33.09 26.35
CA GLY A 292 10.87 -34.01 25.97
C GLY A 292 11.05 -35.43 26.49
N ASP A 293 9.97 -35.93 27.09
CA ASP A 293 9.76 -37.36 27.33
C ASP A 293 10.10 -38.17 26.08
N ALA A 294 10.98 -39.16 26.24
CA ALA A 294 11.56 -39.99 25.18
C ALA A 294 10.56 -40.90 24.42
N HIS A 295 9.25 -40.63 24.48
CA HIS A 295 8.19 -41.53 24.05
C HIS A 295 7.20 -40.96 23.00
N ILE A 296 7.41 -39.76 22.48
CA ILE A 296 6.48 -39.17 21.50
C ILE A 296 6.82 -39.61 20.07
N THR A 297 6.01 -40.47 19.48
CA THR A 297 6.12 -40.85 18.07
C THR A 297 5.51 -39.78 17.16
N PRO A 298 6.25 -39.23 16.18
CA PRO A 298 5.74 -38.19 15.29
C PRO A 298 4.74 -38.73 14.27
N GLN A 299 3.81 -37.88 13.83
CA GLN A 299 2.78 -38.22 12.84
C GLN A 299 3.37 -38.22 11.44
N GLU A 300 3.70 -39.41 10.94
CA GLU A 300 4.21 -39.60 9.58
C GLU A 300 3.10 -39.46 8.52
N ILE A 301 3.42 -38.84 7.38
CA ILE A 301 2.51 -38.65 6.25
C ILE A 301 2.63 -39.86 5.30
N LYS A 302 1.65 -40.76 5.40
CA LYS A 302 1.53 -41.99 4.62
C LYS A 302 0.10 -42.20 4.13
N GLU A 303 -0.05 -42.98 3.06
CA GLU A 303 -1.37 -43.39 2.58
C GLU A 303 -2.10 -44.21 3.65
N GLY A 304 -3.38 -43.91 3.87
CA GLY A 304 -4.20 -44.57 4.88
C GLY A 304 -3.92 -44.15 6.34
N ALA A 305 -2.98 -43.23 6.57
CA ALA A 305 -2.74 -42.69 7.91
C ALA A 305 -3.92 -41.80 8.32
N ASP A 306 -4.51 -42.07 9.49
CA ASP A 306 -5.56 -41.24 10.09
C ASP A 306 -4.94 -40.07 10.86
N ILE A 307 -5.37 -38.84 10.56
CA ILE A 307 -4.79 -37.63 11.13
C ILE A 307 -5.72 -37.05 12.19
N VAL A 308 -5.22 -36.97 13.42
CA VAL A 308 -5.90 -36.35 14.56
C VAL A 308 -5.27 -34.99 14.82
N TYR A 309 -6.05 -33.91 14.70
CA TYR A 309 -5.60 -32.56 15.02
C TYR A 309 -6.04 -32.18 16.43
N THR A 310 -5.09 -31.63 17.19
CA THR A 310 -5.29 -31.31 18.61
C THR A 310 -4.59 -30.01 18.97
N TYR A 311 -5.05 -29.34 20.01
CA TYR A 311 -4.42 -28.11 20.46
C TYR A 311 -4.53 -27.91 21.97
N ASP A 312 -3.57 -27.14 22.46
CA ASP A 312 -3.48 -26.66 23.83
C ASP A 312 -3.49 -25.13 23.83
N VAL A 313 -4.05 -24.54 24.88
CA VAL A 313 -4.16 -23.08 25.03
C VAL A 313 -3.66 -22.71 26.42
N PHE A 314 -2.61 -21.89 26.42
CA PHE A 314 -1.99 -21.29 27.58
C PHE A 314 -2.17 -19.77 27.54
N TRP A 315 -2.23 -19.18 28.74
CA TRP A 315 -2.44 -17.76 28.93
C TRP A 315 -1.31 -17.18 29.76
N GLN A 316 -0.73 -16.08 29.28
CA GLN A 316 0.35 -15.40 29.97
C GLN A 316 0.03 -13.91 30.10
N ASP A 317 0.11 -13.41 31.34
CA ASP A 317 -0.06 -11.97 31.59
C ASP A 317 1.16 -11.19 31.10
N SER A 318 0.91 -10.17 30.30
CA SER A 318 1.91 -9.29 29.73
C SER A 318 1.71 -7.86 30.20
N LYS A 319 2.81 -7.10 30.29
CA LYS A 319 2.79 -5.66 30.59
C LYS A 319 2.60 -4.80 29.34
N ILE A 320 2.59 -5.41 28.15
CA ILE A 320 2.41 -4.71 26.88
C ILE A 320 0.97 -4.18 26.82
N LYS A 321 0.84 -2.87 26.61
CA LYS A 321 -0.47 -2.24 26.43
C LYS A 321 -1.01 -2.56 25.03
N TRP A 322 -2.34 -2.59 24.88
CA TRP A 322 -2.98 -2.84 23.58
C TRP A 322 -2.50 -1.90 22.47
N ALA A 323 -2.29 -0.61 22.78
CA ALA A 323 -1.82 0.36 21.79
C ALA A 323 -0.43 0.05 21.20
N SER A 324 0.45 -0.60 21.97
CA SER A 324 1.82 -0.97 21.57
C SER A 324 1.95 -2.45 21.20
N ARG A 325 0.84 -3.18 21.06
CA ARG A 325 0.89 -4.64 20.86
C ARG A 325 1.53 -5.06 19.53
N TRP A 326 1.45 -4.21 18.53
CA TRP A 326 2.11 -4.42 17.25
C TRP A 326 3.62 -4.19 17.32
N ASP A 327 4.13 -3.44 18.30
CA ASP A 327 5.56 -3.13 18.40
C ASP A 327 6.40 -4.39 18.55
N ALA A 328 5.87 -5.46 19.18
CA ALA A 328 6.55 -6.75 19.30
C ALA A 328 6.66 -7.50 17.96
N TYR A 329 5.67 -7.34 17.07
CA TYR A 329 5.67 -7.94 15.73
C TYR A 329 6.48 -7.14 14.71
N LEU A 330 6.60 -5.83 14.93
CA LEU A 330 7.24 -4.88 14.02
C LEU A 330 8.71 -4.59 14.36
N ARG A 331 9.30 -5.35 15.30
CA ARG A 331 10.72 -5.24 15.62
C ARG A 331 11.53 -5.70 14.41
N MET A 332 12.46 -4.86 13.98
CA MET A 332 13.42 -5.19 12.94
C MET A 332 14.84 -4.87 13.40
N PRO A 333 15.83 -5.68 13.02
CA PRO A 333 17.22 -5.39 13.27
C PRO A 333 17.64 -4.22 12.38
N GLY A 334 18.55 -3.39 12.91
CA GLY A 334 19.14 -2.34 12.11
C GLY A 334 18.40 -1.00 12.11
N GLY A 335 17.63 -0.65 13.15
CA GLY A 335 17.17 0.73 13.34
C GLY A 335 18.29 1.78 13.23
N LYS A 336 19.52 1.41 13.64
CA LYS A 336 20.74 2.20 13.44
C LYS A 336 21.12 2.38 11.96
N VAL A 337 20.90 1.37 11.12
CA VAL A 337 21.18 1.38 9.68
C VAL A 337 20.23 2.34 8.94
N HIS A 338 18.95 2.35 9.31
CA HIS A 338 17.97 3.30 8.75
C HIS A 338 18.33 4.76 9.06
N TRP A 339 18.68 5.05 10.31
CA TRP A 339 19.13 6.39 10.69
C TRP A 339 20.41 6.81 9.95
N PHE A 340 21.37 5.90 9.81
CA PHE A 340 22.59 6.14 9.04
C PHE A 340 22.29 6.43 7.57
N SER A 341 21.37 5.68 6.95
CA SER A 341 20.89 5.90 5.57
C SER A 341 20.30 7.31 5.40
N ILE A 342 19.46 7.77 6.33
CA ILE A 342 18.89 9.13 6.30
C ILE A 342 19.99 10.20 6.34
N VAL A 343 20.92 10.10 7.30
CA VAL A 343 22.00 11.09 7.46
C VAL A 343 22.87 11.15 6.21
N ASN A 344 23.23 9.99 5.65
CA ASN A 344 24.01 9.90 4.42
C ASN A 344 23.26 10.49 3.22
N SER A 345 21.98 10.17 3.04
CA SER A 345 21.17 10.71 1.96
C SER A 345 20.99 12.22 2.08
N LEU A 346 20.81 12.75 3.29
CA LEU A 346 20.71 14.19 3.53
C LEU A 346 22.02 14.91 3.22
N LEU A 347 23.17 14.31 3.56
CA LEU A 347 24.49 14.83 3.18
C LEU A 347 24.64 14.90 1.65
N VAL A 348 24.27 13.86 0.92
CA VAL A 348 24.33 13.83 -0.56
C VAL A 348 23.46 14.94 -1.17
N VAL A 349 22.23 15.13 -0.66
CA VAL A 349 21.33 16.19 -1.12
C VAL A 349 21.97 17.57 -0.91
N LEU A 350 22.48 17.84 0.29
CA LEU A 350 23.10 19.13 0.60
C LEU A 350 24.33 19.40 -0.28
N VAL A 351 25.20 18.40 -0.47
CA VAL A 351 26.37 18.52 -1.34
C VAL A 351 25.93 18.79 -2.78
N MET A 352 24.95 18.05 -3.31
CA MET A 352 24.44 18.28 -4.66
C MET A 352 23.81 19.66 -4.82
N ALA A 353 22.98 20.09 -3.87
CA ALA A 353 22.39 21.43 -3.85
C ALA A 353 23.48 22.51 -3.89
N THR A 354 24.55 22.36 -3.09
CA THR A 354 25.67 23.32 -3.10
C THR A 354 26.45 23.33 -4.40
N ILE A 355 26.68 22.16 -5.03
CA ILE A 355 27.37 22.05 -6.32
C ILE A 355 26.53 22.71 -7.42
N VAL A 356 25.24 22.39 -7.50
CA VAL A 356 24.32 22.97 -8.47
C VAL A 356 24.22 24.48 -8.27
N ALA A 357 24.05 24.95 -7.03
CA ALA A 357 24.03 26.37 -6.72
C ALA A 357 25.36 27.05 -7.08
N MET A 358 26.51 26.44 -6.79
CA MET A 358 27.82 26.97 -7.17
C MET A 358 27.97 27.04 -8.69
N ILE A 359 27.57 26.00 -9.44
CA ILE A 359 27.65 25.99 -10.90
C ILE A 359 26.75 27.09 -11.47
N LEU A 360 25.52 27.22 -10.98
CA LEU A 360 24.59 28.25 -11.43
C LEU A 360 25.10 29.65 -11.09
N VAL A 361 25.52 29.91 -9.85
CA VAL A 361 26.02 31.23 -9.42
C VAL A 361 27.35 31.57 -10.10
N ARG A 362 28.30 30.65 -10.17
CA ARG A 362 29.60 30.85 -10.84
C ARG A 362 29.39 31.14 -12.31
N THR A 363 28.47 30.43 -12.97
CA THR A 363 28.25 30.65 -14.39
C THR A 363 27.43 31.91 -14.67
N ILE A 364 26.41 32.21 -13.87
CA ILE A 364 25.70 33.51 -13.94
C ILE A 364 26.67 34.66 -13.72
N ARG A 365 27.53 34.61 -12.70
CA ARG A 365 28.52 35.67 -12.43
C ARG A 365 29.57 35.79 -13.53
N ARG A 366 30.06 34.65 -14.06
CA ARG A 366 31.00 34.66 -15.20
C ARG A 366 30.34 35.25 -16.44
N ASP A 367 29.09 34.91 -16.70
CA ASP A 367 28.32 35.41 -17.85
C ASP A 367 27.98 36.90 -17.68
N LEU A 368 27.73 37.38 -16.45
CA LEU A 368 27.51 38.79 -16.13
C LEU A 368 28.80 39.62 -16.27
N ALA A 369 29.92 39.13 -15.76
CA ALA A 369 31.22 39.80 -15.86
C ALA A 369 31.72 39.91 -17.31
N LYS A 370 31.46 38.91 -18.16
CA LYS A 370 31.76 38.97 -19.60
C LYS A 370 30.91 40.05 -20.29
N TYR A 371 29.70 40.31 -19.81
CA TYR A 371 28.82 41.36 -20.37
C TYR A 371 29.28 42.76 -19.98
N GLU A 372 29.66 42.95 -18.72
CA GLU A 372 30.19 44.23 -18.22
C GLU A 372 31.49 44.62 -18.93
N SER A 373 32.41 43.67 -19.18
CA SER A 373 33.64 43.95 -19.93
C SER A 373 33.37 44.36 -21.39
N LEU A 374 32.35 43.77 -22.04
CA LEU A 374 31.97 44.14 -23.41
C LEU A 374 31.32 45.53 -23.49
N MET A 375 30.60 45.97 -22.45
CA MET A 375 30.06 47.34 -22.39
C MET A 375 31.14 48.39 -22.12
N VAL A 376 32.14 48.06 -21.30
CA VAL A 376 33.26 48.97 -20.99
C VAL A 376 34.19 49.14 -22.19
N ASP A 377 34.51 48.06 -22.91
CA ASP A 377 35.36 48.12 -24.11
C ASP A 377 34.64 48.71 -25.34
N GLY A 378 33.30 48.75 -25.34
CA GLY A 378 32.47 49.38 -26.38
C GLY A 378 32.29 50.91 -26.25
N GLY A 379 32.84 51.54 -25.20
CA GLY A 379 32.68 52.96 -24.90
C GLY A 379 33.62 53.91 -25.66
N GLY A 380 34.55 53.39 -26.47
CA GLY A 380 35.55 54.20 -27.17
C GLY A 380 35.62 53.87 -28.66
N SER A 381 35.24 54.85 -29.49
CA SER A 381 35.45 54.96 -30.96
C SER A 381 34.41 54.29 -31.90
N SER A 382 33.52 55.15 -32.41
CA SER A 382 32.99 55.21 -33.78
C SER A 382 32.64 53.92 -34.53
N GLY A 383 31.32 53.72 -34.73
CA GLY A 383 30.73 53.37 -36.03
C GLY A 383 31.20 52.09 -36.72
N GLY A 384 30.55 50.97 -36.42
CA GLY A 384 30.66 49.74 -37.21
C GLY A 384 29.62 48.70 -36.79
N VAL A 385 28.61 48.49 -37.63
CA VAL A 385 27.69 47.35 -37.58
C VAL A 385 28.54 46.07 -37.71
N GLY A 386 28.75 45.30 -36.63
CA GLY A 386 29.59 44.11 -36.78
C GLY A 386 29.90 43.19 -35.60
N ASP A 387 29.73 43.58 -34.32
CA ASP A 387 30.26 42.75 -33.22
C ASP A 387 29.22 42.29 -32.18
N SER A 388 28.11 41.72 -32.67
CA SER A 388 27.09 41.04 -31.84
C SER A 388 27.32 39.52 -31.71
N ARG A 389 28.56 39.03 -31.86
CA ARG A 389 28.82 37.61 -32.20
C ARG A 389 29.37 36.70 -31.11
N ASP A 390 29.36 37.11 -29.85
CA ASP A 390 29.95 36.33 -28.75
C ASP A 390 28.97 36.00 -27.60
N GLU A 391 27.68 35.81 -27.92
CA GLU A 391 26.67 35.33 -26.97
C GLU A 391 27.02 33.91 -26.47
N ALA A 392 26.99 33.69 -25.16
CA ALA A 392 27.35 32.42 -24.51
C ALA A 392 26.48 31.23 -24.98
N GLY A 393 27.05 30.01 -25.00
CA GLY A 393 26.48 28.79 -25.61
C GLY A 393 25.01 28.45 -25.32
N TRP A 394 24.53 28.66 -24.09
CA TRP A 394 23.11 28.42 -23.75
C TRP A 394 22.19 29.59 -24.14
N LYS A 395 22.70 30.82 -24.28
CA LYS A 395 21.93 31.98 -24.76
C LYS A 395 21.68 31.88 -26.27
N LEU A 396 22.63 31.31 -27.01
CA LEU A 396 22.54 31.08 -28.46
C LEU A 396 21.35 30.20 -28.90
N VAL A 397 20.82 29.40 -27.97
CA VAL A 397 19.65 28.54 -28.22
C VAL A 397 18.32 29.17 -27.80
N ALA A 398 18.30 30.43 -27.36
CA ALA A 398 17.09 31.13 -26.90
C ALA A 398 15.96 31.11 -27.95
N GLY A 399 16.33 31.19 -29.23
CA GLY A 399 15.38 31.15 -30.35
C GLY A 399 14.79 29.77 -30.66
N ASP A 400 15.30 28.67 -30.09
CA ASP A 400 14.81 27.31 -30.41
C ASP A 400 14.44 26.46 -29.17
N VAL A 401 14.78 26.93 -27.95
CA VAL A 401 14.59 26.18 -26.70
C VAL A 401 13.14 25.82 -26.37
N PHE A 402 12.17 26.60 -26.83
CA PHE A 402 10.75 26.38 -26.60
C PHE A 402 10.01 25.75 -27.78
N ARG A 403 10.74 25.23 -28.78
CA ARG A 403 10.15 24.52 -29.92
C ARG A 403 9.46 23.23 -29.43
N ALA A 404 8.28 22.94 -29.96
CA ALA A 404 7.53 21.73 -29.64
C ALA A 404 8.38 20.46 -29.97
N PRO A 405 8.46 19.49 -29.05
CA PRO A 405 9.19 18.25 -29.30
C PRO A 405 8.39 17.31 -30.23
N THR A 406 9.09 16.37 -30.86
CA THR A 406 8.46 15.27 -31.58
C THR A 406 7.56 14.47 -30.65
N ASN A 407 6.36 14.07 -31.10
CA ASN A 407 5.40 13.29 -30.29
C ASN A 407 5.05 13.94 -28.92
N SER A 408 4.90 15.26 -28.88
CA SER A 408 4.54 16.06 -27.69
C SER A 408 3.38 15.48 -26.87
N ALA A 409 2.36 14.92 -27.52
CA ALA A 409 1.21 14.34 -26.84
C ALA A 409 1.57 13.13 -25.96
N ILE A 410 2.51 12.28 -26.40
CA ILE A 410 2.92 11.10 -25.61
C ILE A 410 3.75 11.55 -24.41
N LEU A 411 4.66 12.51 -24.59
CA LEU A 411 5.43 13.10 -23.49
C LEU A 411 4.50 13.66 -22.41
N ALA A 412 3.49 14.43 -22.83
CA ALA A 412 2.53 15.01 -21.90
C ALA A 412 1.73 13.94 -21.13
N VAL A 413 1.30 12.87 -21.82
CA VAL A 413 0.62 11.72 -21.19
C VAL A 413 1.53 11.03 -20.15
N GLN A 414 2.80 10.83 -20.46
CA GLN A 414 3.76 10.22 -19.54
C GLN A 414 4.04 11.10 -18.33
N VAL A 415 4.17 12.42 -18.53
CA VAL A 415 4.33 13.39 -17.44
C VAL A 415 3.11 13.42 -16.53
N GLY A 416 1.89 13.50 -17.08
CA GLY A 416 0.67 13.50 -16.27
C GLY A 416 0.46 12.19 -15.51
N THR A 417 0.78 11.05 -16.14
CA THR A 417 0.80 9.74 -15.46
C THR A 417 1.78 9.74 -14.29
N GLY A 418 2.99 10.26 -14.48
CA GLY A 418 3.99 10.36 -13.43
C GLY A 418 3.53 11.22 -12.25
N VAL A 419 2.91 12.37 -12.52
CA VAL A 419 2.34 13.24 -11.47
C VAL A 419 1.21 12.54 -10.71
N GLN A 420 0.35 11.79 -11.40
CA GLN A 420 -0.72 11.00 -10.76
C GLN A 420 -0.14 9.93 -9.83
N ILE A 421 0.89 9.20 -10.27
CA ILE A 421 1.56 8.18 -9.45
C ILE A 421 2.20 8.84 -8.22
N LEU A 422 2.94 9.93 -8.38
CA LEU A 422 3.54 10.67 -7.27
C LEU A 422 2.50 11.14 -6.25
N ALA A 423 1.40 11.73 -6.73
CA ALA A 423 0.33 12.22 -5.86
C ALA A 423 -0.37 11.06 -5.12
N THR A 424 -0.62 9.95 -5.81
CA THR A 424 -1.21 8.75 -5.22
C THR A 424 -0.30 8.16 -4.15
N SER A 425 0.99 8.00 -4.45
CA SER A 425 1.99 7.51 -3.50
C SER A 425 2.12 8.44 -2.29
N LEU A 426 2.15 9.76 -2.50
CA LEU A 426 2.24 10.75 -1.42
C LEU A 426 1.03 10.68 -0.49
N VAL A 427 -0.20 10.73 -1.03
CA VAL A 427 -1.43 10.68 -0.23
C VAL A 427 -1.53 9.37 0.54
N THR A 428 -1.23 8.25 -0.12
CA THR A 428 -1.29 6.92 0.50
C THR A 428 -0.25 6.79 1.62
N MET A 429 0.98 7.25 1.40
CA MET A 429 2.05 7.21 2.39
C MET A 429 1.77 8.15 3.57
N VAL A 430 1.25 9.35 3.33
CA VAL A 430 0.86 10.27 4.43
C VAL A 430 -0.24 9.65 5.29
N LEU A 431 -1.23 8.98 4.71
CA LEU A 431 -2.26 8.30 5.49
C LEU A 431 -1.70 7.07 6.24
N ALA A 432 -0.73 6.38 5.66
CA ALA A 432 -0.03 5.28 6.32
C ALA A 432 0.81 5.78 7.50
N THR A 433 1.53 6.89 7.37
CA THR A 433 2.34 7.48 8.45
C THR A 433 1.50 8.07 9.57
N LEU A 434 0.31 8.58 9.27
CA LEU A 434 -0.67 9.01 10.27
C LEU A 434 -1.37 7.84 10.97
N GLY A 435 -1.10 6.59 10.58
CA GLY A 435 -1.66 5.39 11.21
C GLY A 435 -3.07 4.99 10.73
N PHE A 436 -3.63 5.68 9.74
CA PHE A 436 -4.95 5.33 9.19
C PHE A 436 -4.92 4.02 8.37
N LEU A 437 -3.74 3.61 7.90
CA LEU A 437 -3.51 2.33 7.20
C LEU A 437 -2.64 1.41 8.08
N SER A 438 -3.24 0.94 9.17
CA SER A 438 -2.61 0.04 10.15
C SER A 438 -2.41 -1.38 9.58
N PRO A 439 -1.35 -2.13 9.99
CA PRO A 439 -1.13 -3.53 9.60
C PRO A 439 -2.29 -4.46 10.00
N ALA A 440 -3.07 -4.04 11.00
CA ALA A 440 -4.27 -4.75 11.42
C ALA A 440 -5.33 -4.83 10.32
N ALA A 441 -5.34 -3.88 9.38
CA ALA A 441 -6.24 -3.85 8.24
C ALA A 441 -5.55 -4.41 6.99
N ARG A 442 -5.57 -5.74 6.84
CA ARG A 442 -4.96 -6.43 5.68
C ARG A 442 -5.54 -5.94 4.36
N GLY A 443 -4.71 -5.80 3.32
CA GLY A 443 -5.10 -5.26 2.02
C GLY A 443 -5.55 -3.79 2.01
N ALA A 444 -5.54 -3.08 3.15
CA ALA A 444 -6.01 -1.69 3.20
C ALA A 444 -5.08 -0.74 2.44
N LEU A 445 -3.76 -0.93 2.53
CA LEU A 445 -2.78 -0.11 1.81
C LEU A 445 -2.99 -0.20 0.30
N LEU A 446 -3.12 -1.41 -0.23
CA LEU A 446 -3.35 -1.66 -1.65
C LEU A 446 -4.72 -1.12 -2.11
N THR A 447 -5.76 -1.30 -1.29
CA THR A 447 -7.11 -0.75 -1.55
C THR A 447 -7.08 0.78 -1.59
N ALA A 448 -6.42 1.42 -0.63
CA ALA A 448 -6.28 2.87 -0.56
C ALA A 448 -5.52 3.41 -1.77
N GLY A 449 -4.41 2.77 -2.14
CA GLY A 449 -3.64 3.12 -3.34
C GLY A 449 -4.49 3.08 -4.61
N MET A 450 -5.28 2.01 -4.82
CA MET A 450 -6.20 1.92 -5.96
C MET A 450 -7.28 3.00 -5.94
N LEU A 451 -7.87 3.27 -4.78
CA LEU A 451 -8.90 4.30 -4.62
C LEU A 451 -8.34 5.68 -4.97
N PHE A 452 -7.21 6.07 -4.38
CA PHE A 452 -6.58 7.36 -4.66
C PHE A 452 -6.09 7.46 -6.10
N PHE A 453 -5.61 6.37 -6.69
CA PHE A 453 -5.24 6.36 -8.10
C PHE A 453 -6.43 6.73 -9.01
N VAL A 454 -7.61 6.15 -8.75
CA VAL A 454 -8.85 6.45 -9.48
C VAL A 454 -9.31 7.90 -9.24
N LEU A 455 -9.29 8.36 -7.98
CA LEU A 455 -9.71 9.72 -7.60
C LEU A 455 -8.77 10.82 -8.09
N LEU A 456 -7.48 10.52 -8.28
CA LEU A 456 -6.49 11.48 -8.77
C LEU A 456 -6.32 11.44 -10.30
N ALA A 457 -7.14 10.66 -11.02
CA ALA A 457 -7.13 10.61 -12.49
C ALA A 457 -7.38 12.00 -13.13
N GLY A 458 -8.18 12.85 -12.48
CA GLY A 458 -8.38 14.24 -12.92
C GLY A 458 -7.12 15.09 -12.90
N LEU A 459 -6.21 14.87 -11.95
CA LEU A 459 -4.91 15.55 -11.91
C LEU A 459 -4.06 15.16 -13.13
N SER A 460 -4.06 13.87 -13.48
CA SER A 460 -3.37 13.35 -14.68
C SER A 460 -3.88 14.01 -15.96
N GLY A 461 -5.20 14.08 -16.12
CA GLY A 461 -5.84 14.73 -17.26
C GLY A 461 -5.54 16.22 -17.35
N PHE A 462 -5.57 16.93 -16.22
CA PHE A 462 -5.21 18.34 -16.14
C PHE A 462 -3.76 18.59 -16.56
N VAL A 463 -2.81 17.89 -15.94
CA VAL A 463 -1.37 18.07 -16.21
C VAL A 463 -1.05 17.70 -17.65
N SER A 464 -1.56 16.58 -18.16
CA SER A 464 -1.28 16.13 -19.53
C SER A 464 -1.80 17.13 -20.56
N VAL A 465 -3.04 17.61 -20.44
CA VAL A 465 -3.61 18.57 -21.39
C VAL A 465 -2.90 19.92 -21.29
N TYR A 466 -2.59 20.38 -20.07
CA TYR A 466 -1.91 21.66 -19.87
C TYR A 466 -0.48 21.63 -20.43
N VAL A 467 0.32 20.61 -20.11
CA VAL A 467 1.69 20.44 -20.62
C VAL A 467 1.70 20.27 -22.14
N TRP A 468 0.74 19.53 -22.69
CA TRP A 468 0.59 19.40 -24.14
C TRP A 468 0.25 20.75 -24.80
N GLY A 469 -0.70 21.49 -24.23
CA GLY A 469 -1.06 22.84 -24.70
C GLY A 469 0.09 23.85 -24.57
N LEU A 470 0.94 23.70 -23.55
CA LEU A 470 2.18 24.49 -23.43
C LEU A 470 3.12 24.21 -24.60
N MET A 471 3.32 22.95 -24.99
CA MET A 471 4.22 22.57 -26.09
C MET A 471 3.68 22.96 -27.48
N GLU A 472 2.42 22.63 -27.78
CA GLU A 472 1.80 22.85 -29.09
C GLU A 472 1.21 24.25 -29.28
N ARG A 473 1.14 25.04 -28.20
CA ARG A 473 0.49 26.37 -28.20
C ARG A 473 -0.98 26.37 -28.61
N SER A 474 -1.64 25.23 -28.51
CA SER A 474 -3.04 25.06 -28.86
C SER A 474 -3.66 23.92 -28.04
N PHE A 475 -4.97 24.03 -27.81
CA PHE A 475 -5.78 22.96 -27.20
C PHE A 475 -6.62 22.19 -28.21
N ASN A 476 -6.33 22.33 -29.51
CA ASN A 476 -7.08 21.67 -30.58
C ASN A 476 -7.02 20.14 -30.46
N SER A 477 -8.14 19.49 -30.16
CA SER A 477 -8.21 18.03 -29.92
C SER A 477 -7.67 17.57 -28.55
N TRP A 478 -7.78 18.39 -27.50
CA TRP A 478 -7.46 18.01 -26.12
C TRP A 478 -8.15 16.71 -25.63
N GLN A 479 -9.31 16.39 -26.21
CA GLN A 479 -10.06 15.15 -25.95
C GLN A 479 -9.25 13.90 -26.33
N ALA A 480 -8.48 13.96 -27.43
CA ALA A 480 -7.63 12.85 -27.87
C ALA A 480 -6.47 12.61 -26.89
N VAL A 481 -5.94 13.68 -26.28
CA VAL A 481 -4.92 13.56 -25.22
C VAL A 481 -5.54 12.91 -23.99
N CYS A 482 -6.74 13.33 -23.55
CA CYS A 482 -7.43 12.70 -22.43
C CYS A 482 -7.72 11.20 -22.66
N ALA A 483 -8.14 10.83 -23.88
CA ALA A 483 -8.36 9.43 -24.24
C ALA A 483 -7.05 8.61 -24.14
N ARG A 484 -5.92 9.17 -24.58
CA ARG A 484 -4.61 8.53 -24.42
C ARG A 484 -4.23 8.39 -22.96
N VAL A 485 -4.41 9.41 -22.12
CA VAL A 485 -4.13 9.32 -20.67
C VAL A 485 -4.95 8.19 -20.04
N ALA A 486 -6.26 8.14 -20.34
CA ALA A 486 -7.15 7.14 -19.76
C ALA A 486 -6.78 5.70 -20.16
N LEU A 487 -6.29 5.48 -21.39
CA LEU A 487 -5.99 4.14 -21.90
C LEU A 487 -4.54 3.69 -21.72
N TYR A 488 -3.58 4.63 -21.67
CA TYR A 488 -2.16 4.31 -21.76
C TYR A 488 -1.63 3.52 -20.57
N TYR A 489 -1.47 4.15 -19.41
CA TYR A 489 -0.89 3.48 -18.25
C TYR A 489 -1.85 2.43 -17.65
N PRO A 490 -3.15 2.70 -17.42
CA PRO A 490 -4.07 1.68 -16.93
C PRO A 490 -4.20 0.47 -17.88
N GLY A 491 -4.15 0.68 -19.19
CA GLY A 491 -4.19 -0.40 -20.18
C GLY A 491 -2.94 -1.29 -20.15
N ILE A 492 -1.75 -0.70 -20.01
CA ILE A 492 -0.50 -1.47 -19.83
C ILE A 492 -0.56 -2.31 -18.54
N ASN A 493 -1.01 -1.72 -17.44
CA ASN A 493 -1.15 -2.44 -16.17
C ASN A 493 -2.15 -3.59 -16.29
N LEU A 494 -3.32 -3.34 -16.88
CA LEU A 494 -4.33 -4.38 -17.08
C LEU A 494 -3.79 -5.52 -17.97
N LEU A 495 -3.03 -5.21 -19.02
CA LEU A 495 -2.44 -6.22 -19.89
C LEU A 495 -1.47 -7.13 -19.12
N ILE A 496 -0.51 -6.54 -18.40
CA ILE A 496 0.46 -7.30 -17.60
C ILE A 496 -0.25 -8.13 -16.53
N PHE A 497 -1.22 -7.51 -15.83
CA PHE A 497 -2.01 -8.18 -14.80
C PHE A 497 -2.86 -9.33 -15.35
N THR A 498 -3.43 -9.17 -16.55
CA THR A 498 -4.21 -10.23 -17.21
C THR A 498 -3.32 -11.40 -17.59
N VAL A 499 -2.14 -11.14 -18.17
CA VAL A 499 -1.16 -12.19 -18.51
C VAL A 499 -0.73 -12.94 -17.26
N LEU A 500 -0.41 -12.22 -16.18
CA LEU A 500 -0.08 -12.81 -14.88
C LEU A 500 -1.20 -13.72 -14.36
N ASN A 501 -2.44 -13.23 -14.38
CA ASN A 501 -3.57 -13.99 -13.87
C ASN A 501 -3.87 -15.26 -14.69
N LEU A 502 -3.69 -15.21 -16.02
CA LEU A 502 -3.82 -16.40 -16.87
C LEU A 502 -2.85 -17.51 -16.46
N VAL A 503 -1.61 -17.16 -16.07
CA VAL A 503 -0.63 -18.14 -15.56
C VAL A 503 -1.03 -18.65 -14.18
N ILE A 504 -1.44 -17.76 -13.26
CA ILE A 504 -1.79 -18.13 -11.88
C ILE A 504 -3.02 -19.05 -11.83
N VAL A 505 -4.04 -18.81 -12.67
CA VAL A 505 -5.28 -19.62 -12.70
C VAL A 505 -5.00 -21.12 -12.90
N HIS A 506 -3.98 -21.47 -13.69
CA HIS A 506 -3.63 -22.87 -13.96
C HIS A 506 -3.01 -23.59 -12.75
N THR A 507 -2.58 -22.86 -11.72
CA THR A 507 -1.95 -23.43 -10.52
C THR A 507 -2.95 -23.85 -9.44
N GLY A 508 -4.21 -23.40 -9.53
CA GLY A 508 -5.20 -23.57 -8.47
C GLY A 508 -4.95 -22.68 -7.23
N SER A 509 -4.04 -21.70 -7.32
CA SER A 509 -3.75 -20.74 -6.25
C SER A 509 -4.96 -19.84 -5.93
N THR A 510 -5.11 -19.45 -4.67
CA THR A 510 -6.10 -18.45 -4.25
C THR A 510 -5.76 -17.03 -4.70
N GLY A 511 -4.51 -16.82 -5.14
CA GLY A 511 -4.05 -15.58 -5.77
C GLY A 511 -4.62 -15.37 -7.18
N ALA A 512 -5.29 -16.38 -7.76
CA ALA A 512 -6.04 -16.21 -8.99
C ALA A 512 -7.21 -15.24 -8.78
N VAL A 513 -7.16 -14.12 -9.49
CA VAL A 513 -8.11 -13.02 -9.35
C VAL A 513 -9.39 -13.38 -10.09
N PRO A 514 -10.55 -13.37 -9.41
CA PRO A 514 -11.82 -13.77 -10.01
C PRO A 514 -12.33 -12.75 -11.02
N LEU A 515 -13.15 -13.22 -11.98
CA LEU A 515 -13.75 -12.36 -13.03
C LEU A 515 -14.56 -11.18 -12.47
N GLY A 516 -15.22 -11.34 -11.32
CA GLY A 516 -15.96 -10.25 -10.67
C GLY A 516 -15.05 -9.09 -10.24
N MET A 517 -13.79 -9.37 -9.88
CA MET A 517 -12.82 -8.34 -9.54
C MET A 517 -12.35 -7.59 -10.79
N TYR A 518 -12.12 -8.30 -11.90
CA TYR A 518 -11.85 -7.67 -13.20
C TYR A 518 -12.98 -6.74 -13.64
N PHE A 519 -14.24 -7.18 -13.49
CA PHE A 519 -15.40 -6.35 -13.78
C PHE A 519 -15.42 -5.09 -12.91
N SER A 520 -15.18 -5.23 -11.60
CA SER A 520 -15.17 -4.11 -10.66
C SER A 520 -14.06 -3.09 -10.97
N LEU A 521 -12.85 -3.56 -11.27
CA LEU A 521 -11.74 -2.71 -11.71
C LEU A 521 -12.06 -2.01 -13.05
N GLY A 522 -12.66 -2.73 -14.00
CA GLY A 522 -13.13 -2.16 -15.27
C GLY A 522 -14.16 -1.06 -15.07
N CYS A 523 -15.15 -1.26 -14.19
CA CYS A 523 -16.12 -0.23 -13.83
C CYS A 523 -15.45 0.98 -13.20
N ALA A 524 -14.55 0.81 -12.22
CA ALA A 524 -13.83 1.92 -11.62
C ALA A 524 -12.98 2.70 -12.65
N TRP A 525 -12.37 1.99 -13.60
CA TRP A 525 -11.58 2.61 -14.67
C TRP A 525 -12.42 3.39 -15.68
N PHE A 526 -13.47 2.79 -16.26
CA PHE A 526 -14.25 3.43 -17.32
C PHE A 526 -15.36 4.37 -16.80
N LEU A 527 -15.95 4.09 -15.65
CA LEU A 527 -17.07 4.89 -15.12
C LEU A 527 -16.63 6.00 -14.18
N VAL A 528 -15.45 5.89 -13.56
CA VAL A 528 -14.96 6.89 -12.60
C VAL A 528 -13.68 7.55 -13.09
N ALA A 529 -12.60 6.80 -13.29
CA ALA A 529 -11.29 7.38 -13.63
C ALA A 529 -11.32 8.09 -14.99
N THR A 530 -11.90 7.46 -16.02
CA THR A 530 -11.94 8.02 -17.39
C THR A 530 -12.69 9.36 -17.45
N PRO A 531 -13.95 9.48 -16.96
CA PRO A 531 -14.63 10.77 -16.91
C PRO A 531 -13.87 11.83 -16.11
N LEU A 532 -13.25 11.44 -15.00
CA LEU A 532 -12.49 12.36 -14.16
C LEU A 532 -11.26 12.92 -14.87
N THR A 533 -10.56 12.10 -15.66
CA THR A 533 -9.48 12.55 -16.57
C THR A 533 -9.98 13.62 -17.54
N PHE A 534 -11.15 13.42 -18.16
CA PHE A 534 -11.75 14.42 -19.06
C PHE A 534 -12.15 15.70 -18.32
N VAL A 535 -12.65 15.60 -17.08
CA VAL A 535 -12.91 16.76 -16.22
C VAL A 535 -11.63 17.56 -15.96
N GLY A 536 -10.54 16.88 -15.64
CA GLY A 536 -9.22 17.49 -15.50
C GLY A 536 -8.77 18.22 -16.77
N GLY A 537 -8.88 17.57 -17.92
CA GLY A 537 -8.57 18.16 -19.22
C GLY A 537 -9.44 19.38 -19.55
N MET A 538 -10.74 19.33 -19.26
CA MET A 538 -11.64 20.47 -19.43
C MET A 538 -11.25 21.67 -18.56
N ILE A 539 -10.75 21.43 -17.34
CA ILE A 539 -10.25 22.51 -16.47
C ILE A 539 -8.97 23.10 -17.08
N ALA A 540 -8.05 22.27 -17.56
CA ALA A 540 -6.79 22.72 -18.16
C ALA A 540 -6.99 23.67 -19.37
N VAL A 541 -7.95 23.38 -20.26
CA VAL A 541 -8.24 24.23 -21.43
C VAL A 541 -8.75 25.64 -21.05
N ARG A 542 -9.30 25.80 -19.83
CA ARG A 542 -9.77 27.09 -19.33
C ARG A 542 -8.67 27.89 -18.64
N VAL A 543 -7.53 27.27 -18.34
CA VAL A 543 -6.38 27.95 -17.75
C VAL A 543 -5.60 28.61 -18.88
N PRO A 544 -5.29 29.92 -18.77
CA PRO A 544 -4.47 30.60 -19.78
C PRO A 544 -3.09 29.94 -19.87
N LEU A 545 -2.59 29.78 -21.10
CA LEU A 545 -1.27 29.23 -21.33
C LEU A 545 -0.19 30.18 -20.85
N LEU A 546 0.88 29.62 -20.27
CA LEU A 546 2.07 30.38 -19.92
C LEU A 546 2.79 30.85 -21.20
N ASP A 547 2.95 32.16 -21.34
CA ASP A 547 3.68 32.76 -22.46
C ASP A 547 5.17 32.43 -22.41
N TRP A 548 5.77 32.10 -23.57
CA TRP A 548 7.20 31.83 -23.63
C TRP A 548 7.97 33.15 -23.49
N PRO A 549 9.05 33.18 -22.69
CA PRO A 549 9.81 34.40 -22.51
C PRO A 549 10.42 34.87 -23.83
N VAL A 550 10.86 33.94 -24.69
CA VAL A 550 11.54 34.21 -25.96
C VAL A 550 10.69 33.71 -27.14
N LYS A 551 10.76 34.42 -28.28
CA LYS A 551 10.12 34.01 -29.53
C LYS A 551 10.93 32.92 -30.22
N THR A 552 10.23 31.93 -30.76
CA THR A 552 10.87 30.84 -31.51
C THR A 552 11.19 31.26 -32.95
N ASN A 553 12.37 30.90 -33.43
CA ASN A 553 12.81 31.08 -34.80
C ASN A 553 12.03 30.16 -35.76
N GLN A 554 11.85 30.60 -37.00
CA GLN A 554 11.15 29.80 -38.02
C GLN A 554 11.99 28.58 -38.43
N ILE A 555 13.28 28.77 -38.64
CA ILE A 555 14.21 27.73 -39.06
C ILE A 555 14.93 27.19 -37.81
N PRO A 556 14.90 25.86 -37.56
CA PRO A 556 15.63 25.27 -36.44
C PRO A 556 17.14 25.42 -36.64
N ARG A 557 17.84 25.86 -35.59
CA ARG A 557 19.31 25.86 -35.57
C ARG A 557 19.88 24.44 -35.67
N HIS A 558 21.03 24.31 -36.32
CA HIS A 558 21.81 23.06 -36.37
C HIS A 558 22.44 22.77 -35.00
N ILE A 559 22.29 21.54 -34.50
CA ILE A 559 22.86 21.10 -33.22
C ILE A 559 24.29 20.58 -33.48
N PRO A 560 25.33 21.17 -32.87
CA PRO A 560 26.69 20.67 -33.02
C PRO A 560 26.88 19.30 -32.33
N PRO A 561 27.88 18.49 -32.73
CA PRO A 561 28.18 17.24 -32.04
C PRO A 561 28.58 17.55 -30.58
N PRO A 562 27.96 16.89 -29.59
CA PRO A 562 28.19 17.22 -28.19
C PRO A 562 29.59 16.77 -27.75
N PRO A 563 30.29 17.56 -26.90
CA PRO A 563 31.47 17.07 -26.21
C PRO A 563 31.12 15.88 -25.30
N LEU A 564 32.12 15.09 -24.90
CA LEU A 564 31.91 13.89 -24.09
C LEU A 564 31.07 14.15 -22.82
N SER A 565 31.32 15.28 -22.14
CA SER A 565 30.59 15.70 -20.93
C SER A 565 29.10 16.00 -21.17
N ALA A 566 28.72 16.33 -22.40
CA ALA A 566 27.33 16.60 -22.79
C ALA A 566 26.72 15.46 -23.63
N ASN A 567 27.40 14.31 -23.73
CA ASN A 567 26.89 13.16 -24.46
C ASN A 567 25.54 12.70 -23.85
N PRO A 568 24.46 12.58 -24.66
CA PRO A 568 23.13 12.28 -24.14
C PRO A 568 23.03 10.95 -23.40
N THR A 569 23.71 9.91 -23.89
CA THR A 569 23.70 8.58 -23.30
C THR A 569 24.49 8.55 -21.99
N LEU A 570 25.66 9.22 -21.96
CA LEU A 570 26.46 9.32 -20.74
C LEU A 570 25.69 10.06 -19.64
N LEU A 571 25.04 11.18 -19.97
CA LEU A 571 24.22 11.94 -19.03
C LEU A 571 23.00 11.15 -18.56
N PHE A 572 22.37 10.36 -19.44
CA PHE A 572 21.26 9.47 -19.06
C PHE A 572 21.70 8.42 -18.04
N LEU A 573 22.82 7.73 -18.28
CA LEU A 573 23.33 6.74 -17.34
C LEU A 573 23.77 7.41 -16.02
N ALA A 574 24.57 8.48 -16.09
CA ALA A 574 25.06 9.17 -14.90
C ALA A 574 23.94 9.72 -14.01
N ALA A 575 22.83 10.19 -14.60
CA ALA A 575 21.74 10.83 -13.85
C ALA A 575 21.09 9.91 -12.80
N GLY A 576 21.02 8.60 -13.05
CA GLY A 576 20.30 7.67 -12.19
C GLY A 576 21.11 7.12 -11.01
N VAL A 577 22.45 7.26 -11.05
CA VAL A 577 23.36 6.65 -10.06
C VAL A 577 23.15 7.24 -8.66
N LEU A 578 23.12 8.58 -8.55
CA LEU A 578 23.02 9.25 -7.25
C LEU A 578 21.62 9.07 -6.61
N PRO A 579 20.49 9.26 -7.32
CA PRO A 579 19.17 8.99 -6.76
C PRO A 579 19.03 7.52 -6.32
N PHE A 580 19.54 6.58 -7.13
CA PHE A 580 19.54 5.16 -6.76
C PHE A 580 20.34 4.90 -5.48
N GLY A 581 21.55 5.48 -5.37
CA GLY A 581 22.38 5.35 -4.17
C GLY A 581 21.68 5.81 -2.89
N THR A 582 20.84 6.84 -2.97
CA THR A 582 20.10 7.34 -1.79
C THR A 582 18.91 6.48 -1.37
N MET A 583 18.32 5.71 -2.30
CA MET A 583 17.17 4.85 -2.00
C MET A 583 17.54 3.37 -1.82
N PHE A 584 18.74 2.95 -2.22
CA PHE A 584 19.13 1.54 -2.30
C PHE A 584 18.91 0.76 -0.99
N ILE A 585 19.27 1.35 0.16
CA ILE A 585 19.13 0.68 1.46
C ILE A 585 17.66 0.43 1.78
N GLU A 586 16.78 1.42 1.61
CA GLU A 586 15.35 1.21 1.87
C GLU A 586 14.70 0.33 0.82
N LEU A 587 15.17 0.38 -0.43
CA LEU A 587 14.72 -0.55 -1.46
C LEU A 587 15.04 -1.99 -1.07
N TYR A 588 16.21 -2.27 -0.49
CA TYR A 588 16.57 -3.60 0.03
C TYR A 588 15.58 -4.06 1.10
N PHE A 589 15.28 -3.22 2.09
CA PHE A 589 14.35 -3.57 3.16
C PHE A 589 12.92 -3.74 2.66
N ALA A 590 12.46 -2.87 1.76
CA ALA A 590 11.13 -2.98 1.14
C ALA A 590 11.00 -4.29 0.35
N MET A 591 12.02 -4.66 -0.44
CA MET A 591 12.05 -5.90 -1.21
C MET A 591 12.11 -7.13 -0.31
N THR A 592 12.93 -7.08 0.74
CA THR A 592 13.05 -8.14 1.75
C THR A 592 11.73 -8.36 2.48
N SER A 593 10.99 -7.30 2.79
CA SER A 593 9.66 -7.43 3.39
C SER A 593 8.64 -8.04 2.42
N LEU A 594 8.60 -7.56 1.18
CA LEU A 594 7.63 -8.00 0.18
C LEU A 594 7.84 -9.45 -0.27
N TRP A 595 9.10 -9.90 -0.42
CA TRP A 595 9.45 -11.19 -1.03
C TRP A 595 9.99 -12.23 -0.06
N LEU A 596 10.34 -11.86 1.18
CA LEU A 596 10.76 -12.82 2.22
C LEU A 596 9.83 -12.81 3.44
N GLY A 597 8.79 -11.97 3.41
CA GLY A 597 7.69 -11.96 4.38
C GLY A 597 8.03 -11.46 5.77
N TYR A 598 9.11 -10.69 5.91
CA TYR A 598 9.44 -10.02 7.16
C TYR A 598 8.55 -8.78 7.35
N PHE A 599 8.14 -8.50 8.58
CA PHE A 599 7.36 -7.31 8.89
C PHE A 599 8.21 -6.03 8.79
N TYR A 600 8.01 -5.23 7.74
CA TYR A 600 8.60 -3.89 7.62
C TYR A 600 7.51 -2.82 7.75
N TYR A 601 7.56 -2.05 8.83
CA TYR A 601 6.56 -1.03 9.14
C TYR A 601 7.21 0.32 9.45
N LEU A 602 7.96 0.84 8.49
CA LEU A 602 8.63 2.14 8.60
C LEU A 602 8.18 3.08 7.49
N PHE A 603 6.86 3.24 7.31
CA PHE A 603 6.28 4.15 6.30
C PHE A 603 6.82 5.59 6.41
N GLY A 604 7.15 6.04 7.63
CA GLY A 604 7.76 7.36 7.84
C GLY A 604 9.15 7.49 7.21
N PHE A 605 9.97 6.45 7.31
CA PHE A 605 11.31 6.42 6.72
C PHE A 605 11.22 6.36 5.19
N VAL A 606 10.32 5.51 4.65
CA VAL A 606 10.07 5.43 3.20
C VAL A 606 9.58 6.75 2.63
N LEU A 607 8.67 7.45 3.33
CA LEU A 607 8.17 8.76 2.91
C LEU A 607 9.30 9.80 2.86
N LEU A 608 10.14 9.85 3.89
CA LEU A 608 11.25 10.79 3.99
C LEU A 608 12.28 10.54 2.88
N ILE A 609 12.70 9.29 2.70
CA ILE A 609 13.70 8.92 1.69
C ILE A 609 13.14 9.06 0.28
N GLY A 610 11.86 8.75 0.05
CA GLY A 610 11.17 9.04 -1.21
C GLY A 610 11.15 10.54 -1.54
N GLY A 611 10.91 11.39 -0.53
CA GLY A 611 10.99 12.84 -0.67
C GLY A 611 12.39 13.34 -1.04
N LEU A 612 13.42 12.88 -0.33
CA LEU A 612 14.82 13.20 -0.65
C LEU A 612 15.21 12.73 -2.05
N THR A 613 14.79 11.53 -2.45
CA THR A 613 15.02 10.99 -3.80
C THR A 613 14.41 11.89 -4.88
N CYS A 614 13.21 12.44 -4.66
CA CYS A 614 12.59 13.40 -5.59
C CYS A 614 13.42 14.69 -5.72
N VAL A 615 13.97 15.21 -4.62
CA VAL A 615 14.80 16.42 -4.63
C VAL A 615 16.09 16.19 -5.42
N ILE A 616 16.83 15.11 -5.13
CA ILE A 616 18.08 14.80 -5.85
C ILE A 616 17.80 14.58 -7.34
N ASN A 617 16.73 13.88 -7.68
CA ASN A 617 16.34 13.63 -9.05
C ASN A 617 16.00 14.94 -9.80
N ALA A 618 15.36 15.90 -9.12
CA ALA A 618 15.10 17.23 -9.67
C ALA A 618 16.41 18.02 -9.91
N GLU A 619 17.32 18.04 -8.93
CA GLU A 619 18.61 18.73 -9.02
C GLU A 619 19.48 18.21 -10.16
N ILE A 620 19.61 16.89 -10.28
CA ILE A 620 20.40 16.25 -11.34
C ILE A 620 19.77 16.51 -12.71
N SER A 621 18.44 16.45 -12.81
CA SER A 621 17.75 16.76 -14.06
C SER A 621 18.00 18.21 -14.51
N VAL A 622 17.99 19.16 -13.57
CA VAL A 622 18.34 20.56 -13.84
C VAL A 622 19.79 20.70 -14.27
N LEU A 623 20.73 20.07 -13.56
CA LEU A 623 22.15 20.10 -13.88
C LEU A 623 22.43 19.53 -15.28
N CYS A 624 21.89 18.36 -15.60
CA CYS A 624 22.09 17.74 -16.90
C CYS A 624 21.42 18.53 -18.04
N THR A 625 20.25 19.13 -17.80
CA THR A 625 19.62 20.03 -18.78
C THR A 625 20.47 21.28 -18.99
N TYR A 626 21.07 21.83 -17.94
CA TYR A 626 21.98 22.97 -18.06
C TYR A 626 23.23 22.64 -18.88
N VAL A 627 23.90 21.51 -18.58
CA VAL A 627 25.07 21.04 -19.36
C VAL A 627 24.71 20.84 -20.83
N GLN A 628 23.53 20.30 -21.12
CA GLN A 628 23.04 20.14 -22.48
C GLN A 628 22.85 21.49 -23.20
N LEU A 629 22.23 22.47 -22.55
CA LEU A 629 22.01 23.78 -23.17
C LEU A 629 23.32 24.51 -23.42
N CYS A 630 24.31 24.36 -22.53
CA CYS A 630 25.66 24.88 -22.74
C CYS A 630 26.38 24.23 -23.93
N ALA A 631 25.98 23.02 -24.34
CA ALA A 631 26.46 22.35 -25.54
C ALA A 631 25.64 22.70 -26.80
N GLU A 632 24.87 23.80 -26.76
CA GLU A 632 24.03 24.30 -27.85
C GLU A 632 22.92 23.33 -28.32
N ASP A 633 22.54 22.39 -27.46
CA ASP A 633 21.48 21.42 -27.77
C ASP A 633 20.17 21.81 -27.09
N TYR A 634 19.22 22.33 -27.88
CA TYR A 634 17.91 22.76 -27.40
C TYR A 634 16.88 21.63 -27.25
N SER A 635 17.21 20.38 -27.58
CA SER A 635 16.28 19.24 -27.57
C SER A 635 16.08 18.63 -26.17
N TRP A 636 15.78 19.46 -25.17
CA TRP A 636 15.78 19.07 -23.76
C TRP A 636 14.48 18.39 -23.30
N TRP A 637 13.34 18.58 -23.97
CA TRP A 637 12.02 18.09 -23.54
C TRP A 637 12.01 16.58 -23.20
N TRP A 638 12.31 15.71 -24.16
CA TRP A 638 12.37 14.26 -23.91
C TRP A 638 13.57 13.87 -23.06
N ARG A 639 14.72 14.52 -23.25
CA ARG A 639 15.95 14.15 -22.56
C ARG A 639 15.87 14.42 -21.06
N SER A 640 15.22 15.51 -20.65
CA SER A 640 14.96 15.81 -19.24
C SER A 640 14.06 14.75 -18.59
N PHE A 641 13.02 14.30 -19.29
CA PHE A 641 12.18 13.18 -18.84
C PHE A 641 12.99 11.89 -18.68
N TYR A 642 13.76 11.48 -19.70
CA TYR A 642 14.55 10.25 -19.64
C TYR A 642 15.64 10.30 -18.57
N ARG A 643 16.28 11.45 -18.35
CA ARG A 643 17.27 11.63 -17.26
C ARG A 643 16.62 11.44 -15.89
N GLY A 644 15.46 12.06 -15.66
CA GLY A 644 14.70 11.83 -14.44
C GLY A 644 14.28 10.37 -14.28
N ALA A 645 13.92 9.70 -15.38
CA ALA A 645 13.48 8.31 -15.36
C ALA A 645 14.63 7.29 -15.23
N SER A 646 15.88 7.69 -15.44
CA SER A 646 17.05 6.80 -15.47
C SER A 646 17.24 5.97 -14.20
N VAL A 647 16.82 6.47 -13.03
CA VAL A 647 16.84 5.72 -11.76
C VAL A 647 16.09 4.38 -11.84
N SER A 648 15.04 4.28 -12.66
CA SER A 648 14.28 3.03 -12.81
C SER A 648 15.10 1.91 -13.46
N LEU A 649 16.09 2.26 -14.30
CA LEU A 649 17.02 1.28 -14.88
C LEU A 649 17.85 0.60 -13.79
N TYR A 650 18.36 1.40 -12.84
CA TYR A 650 19.15 0.89 -11.71
C TYR A 650 18.30 0.04 -10.77
N ILE A 651 17.05 0.43 -10.52
CA ILE A 651 16.09 -0.39 -9.76
C ILE A 651 15.85 -1.73 -10.48
N GLY A 652 15.70 -1.73 -11.81
CA GLY A 652 15.53 -2.96 -12.59
C GLY A 652 16.75 -3.88 -12.53
N LEU A 653 17.96 -3.35 -12.68
CA LEU A 653 19.20 -4.11 -12.54
C LEU A 653 19.36 -4.68 -11.12
N TYR A 654 19.02 -3.88 -10.12
CA TYR A 654 19.02 -4.33 -8.73
C TYR A 654 18.02 -5.45 -8.48
N ALA A 655 16.79 -5.33 -9.01
CA ALA A 655 15.77 -6.37 -8.89
C ALA A 655 16.22 -7.70 -9.51
N LEU A 656 16.94 -7.67 -10.64
CA LEU A 656 17.54 -8.87 -11.22
C LEU A 656 18.65 -9.45 -10.33
N GLY A 657 19.50 -8.59 -9.76
CA GLY A 657 20.52 -9.03 -8.80
C GLY A 657 19.91 -9.63 -7.53
N PHE A 658 18.83 -9.05 -7.01
CA PHE A 658 18.08 -9.55 -5.86
C PHE A 658 17.45 -10.92 -6.15
N LEU A 659 16.90 -11.11 -7.35
CA LEU A 659 16.35 -12.39 -7.78
C LEU A 659 17.40 -13.51 -7.74
N VAL A 660 18.61 -13.25 -8.26
CA VAL A 660 19.68 -14.26 -8.34
C VAL A 660 20.33 -14.52 -6.97
N SER A 661 20.48 -13.48 -6.14
CA SER A 661 21.20 -13.59 -4.86
C SER A 661 20.30 -14.01 -3.71
N SER A 662 19.21 -13.28 -3.48
CA SER A 662 18.38 -13.36 -2.28
C SER A 662 17.19 -14.30 -2.45
N LEU A 663 16.71 -14.45 -3.69
CA LEU A 663 15.57 -15.31 -4.04
C LEU A 663 16.00 -16.57 -4.81
N SER A 664 17.23 -17.04 -4.57
CA SER A 664 17.76 -18.27 -5.19
C SER A 664 17.00 -19.54 -4.78
N SER A 665 16.23 -19.50 -3.69
CA SER A 665 15.36 -20.60 -3.26
C SER A 665 14.03 -20.71 -4.01
N LEU A 666 13.67 -19.71 -4.84
CA LEU A 666 12.40 -19.73 -5.57
C LEU A 666 12.31 -20.97 -6.48
N SER A 667 11.34 -21.85 -6.18
CA SER A 667 11.23 -23.15 -6.85
C SER A 667 10.33 -23.08 -8.10
N GLY A 668 10.95 -23.07 -9.27
CA GLY A 668 10.28 -23.24 -10.56
C GLY A 668 9.99 -21.94 -11.32
N PHE A 669 9.37 -22.09 -12.50
CA PHE A 669 9.15 -20.98 -13.45
C PHE A 669 8.11 -19.96 -12.98
N ILE A 670 7.02 -20.42 -12.37
CA ILE A 670 5.86 -19.58 -12.05
C ILE A 670 6.20 -18.49 -11.00
N PRO A 671 6.85 -18.80 -9.86
CA PRO A 671 7.23 -17.78 -8.88
C PRO A 671 8.16 -16.72 -9.47
N VAL A 672 9.14 -17.15 -10.28
CA VAL A 672 10.06 -16.24 -10.99
C VAL A 672 9.30 -15.33 -11.97
N PHE A 673 8.32 -15.89 -12.70
CA PHE A 673 7.48 -15.11 -13.60
C PHE A 673 6.63 -14.06 -12.84
N ILE A 674 6.05 -14.46 -11.70
CA ILE A 674 5.30 -13.55 -10.82
C ILE A 674 6.19 -12.40 -10.34
N TYR A 675 7.40 -12.72 -9.87
CA TYR A 675 8.39 -11.74 -9.47
C TYR A 675 8.71 -10.73 -10.58
N ILE A 676 9.03 -11.23 -11.77
CA ILE A 676 9.38 -10.38 -12.92
C ILE A 676 8.20 -9.47 -13.30
N CYS A 677 6.97 -9.97 -13.31
CA CYS A 677 5.78 -9.17 -13.62
C CYS A 677 5.57 -8.05 -12.60
N TYR A 678 5.55 -8.36 -11.31
CA TYR A 678 5.36 -7.35 -10.26
C TYR A 678 6.50 -6.33 -10.23
N MET A 679 7.74 -6.77 -10.39
CA MET A 679 8.89 -5.87 -10.45
C MET A 679 8.88 -4.99 -11.71
N SER A 680 8.40 -5.50 -12.84
CA SER A 680 8.24 -4.69 -14.05
C SER A 680 7.18 -3.58 -13.87
N LEU A 681 6.07 -3.88 -13.20
CA LEU A 681 5.06 -2.87 -12.84
C LEU A 681 5.64 -1.79 -11.92
N PHE A 682 6.41 -2.21 -10.91
CA PHE A 682 7.08 -1.31 -9.98
C PHE A 682 8.09 -0.40 -10.68
N VAL A 683 8.98 -0.96 -11.51
CA VAL A 683 9.97 -0.21 -12.30
C VAL A 683 9.29 0.76 -13.26
N LEU A 684 8.20 0.35 -13.92
CA LEU A 684 7.44 1.20 -14.82
C LEU A 684 6.78 2.38 -14.08
N ALA A 685 6.25 2.15 -12.88
CA ALA A 685 5.70 3.22 -12.06
C ALA A 685 6.77 4.25 -11.66
N PHE A 686 7.94 3.78 -11.23
CA PHE A 686 9.09 4.64 -10.91
C PHE A 686 9.61 5.42 -12.12
N TYR A 687 9.67 4.78 -13.29
CA TYR A 687 10.06 5.41 -14.55
C TYR A 687 9.19 6.65 -14.84
N TYR A 688 7.87 6.52 -14.79
CA TYR A 688 6.96 7.65 -15.03
C TYR A 688 7.04 8.70 -13.92
N ALA A 689 7.04 8.27 -12.65
CA ALA A 689 7.10 9.18 -11.50
C ALA A 689 8.37 10.03 -11.53
N MET A 690 9.54 9.41 -11.63
CA MET A 690 10.82 10.12 -11.60
C MET A 690 11.08 10.89 -12.89
N GLY A 691 10.59 10.40 -14.04
CA GLY A 691 10.60 11.16 -15.30
C GLY A 691 9.79 12.45 -15.22
N ALA A 692 8.62 12.42 -14.58
CA ALA A 692 7.79 13.61 -14.38
C ALA A 692 8.45 14.64 -13.45
N VAL A 693 9.11 14.21 -12.36
CA VAL A 693 9.89 15.09 -11.48
C VAL A 693 11.01 15.79 -12.27
N GLY A 694 11.80 15.00 -13.01
CA GLY A 694 12.92 15.54 -13.79
C GLY A 694 12.48 16.52 -14.87
N PHE A 695 11.43 16.17 -15.61
CA PHE A 695 10.82 17.03 -16.62
C PHE A 695 10.29 18.34 -16.02
N GLY A 696 9.52 18.27 -14.93
CA GLY A 696 8.93 19.44 -14.29
C GLY A 696 10.00 20.41 -13.76
N ALA A 697 11.06 19.87 -13.12
CA ALA A 697 12.18 20.66 -12.64
C ALA A 697 12.96 21.32 -13.79
N SER A 698 13.27 20.58 -14.86
CA SER A 698 13.91 21.15 -16.06
C SER A 698 13.05 22.21 -16.73
N LEU A 699 11.73 22.00 -16.86
CA LEU A 699 10.82 22.99 -17.46
C LEU A 699 10.82 24.29 -16.67
N TRP A 700 10.70 24.20 -15.33
CA TRP A 700 10.74 25.37 -14.46
C TRP A 700 12.09 26.10 -14.54
N PHE A 701 13.20 25.35 -14.58
CA PHE A 701 14.53 25.90 -14.75
C PHE A 701 14.71 26.63 -16.08
N VAL A 702 14.39 25.98 -17.20
CA VAL A 702 14.49 26.56 -18.55
C VAL A 702 13.63 27.83 -18.66
N TYR A 703 12.39 27.77 -18.17
CA TYR A 703 11.53 28.94 -18.14
C TYR A 703 12.16 30.10 -17.35
N SER A 704 12.73 29.82 -16.18
CA SER A 704 13.30 30.82 -15.29
C SER A 704 14.55 31.49 -15.88
N ILE A 705 15.49 30.71 -16.45
CA ILE A 705 16.72 31.27 -17.01
C ILE A 705 16.45 32.16 -18.24
N PHE A 706 15.54 31.78 -19.13
CA PHE A 706 15.24 32.57 -20.33
C PHE A 706 14.29 33.74 -20.06
N LYS A 707 13.51 33.67 -18.97
CA LYS A 707 12.75 34.84 -18.49
C LYS A 707 13.68 35.90 -17.92
N ALA A 708 14.71 35.52 -17.16
CA ALA A 708 15.70 36.46 -16.62
C ALA A 708 16.42 37.23 -17.73
N VAL A 709 16.82 36.55 -18.81
CA VAL A 709 17.50 37.17 -19.96
C VAL A 709 16.68 38.26 -20.67
N LYS A 710 15.34 38.25 -20.55
CA LYS A 710 14.46 39.27 -21.15
C LYS A 710 14.20 40.47 -20.23
N ALA A 711 14.47 40.32 -18.94
CA ALA A 711 14.30 41.38 -17.95
C ALA A 711 15.51 42.33 -17.90
N ASP A 712 16.67 41.85 -18.37
CA ASP A 712 17.83 42.64 -18.78
C ASP A 712 17.65 43.11 -20.23
#